data_AF-A0AA88KZ84-F1
#
_entry.id   AF-A0AA88KZ84-F1
#
_cell.length_a   1.000
_cell.length_b   1.000
_cell.length_c   1.000
_cell.angle_alpha   90.00
_cell.angle_beta   90.00
_cell.angle_gamma   90.00
#
_symmetry.space_group_name_H-M   'P 1'
#
loop_
_entity.id
_entity.type
_entity.pdbx_description
1 polymer ?
#
loop_
_entity_poly.entity_id
_entity_poly.type
_entity_poly.pdbx_seq_one_letter_code
_entity_poly.pdbx_strand_id
1 'polypeptide(L)'
;MKRTSDGLRVLFAMGIIFSLAACENNSQSNQSTSTFQANHIATNDACSIALVPHQGTDNSDLEIIRRQKQLKTDLDPVPYLERLGWAYVNKARTSFDPGYYHLADQTAQCIDANKAGTAESLLLRGHVAHNLHQFRSAEKIARELVTKRGLWFDHGLLGDVLMDQGKLDEAINTYQKMMDLRPGPQAFTRAAHVRWLKGDLSGAIEMMRIATRSSDPRTPESAAWANVRLGLYLLQTGEYKKAAALFAVSLALSPDYAPALLGQGRLLLAQGRAEDAVKPLTLAAQLNPLPEYQWTLIDSLRLTGDHEQADAIESSLDHNGDKEDPRTYALYLATIDEKQMTALELAQKELDVRKDVFTLDTLAWALNAAGQPERAYPYMKQALREGTQDARLFYHAGVIAHANDNIEEAQEWFSKVLPFKQMLLPSERDEFDREIVAVDLKSHLSSLTWNIRITAIAASLVFASGSASASSHMDAPLITLDPAANTTDLYAFVDQDENGEKNLVVALGVYPFEEPCIGPNKYNFDDDVRYAIHIALGDDVRKGRRTMSYRFEFDTKYKNENTILQSYLGVVNDVDDANQNLTQTYKITLDDRRSGHSRHSTVGNGVVPPNNQGIATPFYNQGDDGENPAKGGVATEAELDRYTAQSVFEFDKGYRAFAGQRDDGFYGDIQAIFDLLQLRADAKDSQGGFNLHMMALEIPLDQIGGDQQIVGVYATTERLQHRILRQKGDKNRGQHIQVGRQGNPLFNEALVAIADKDLYSRTRAKNDKRLFTKYAETPELAALLNALVVPGTGLNPAQESGRDDLVAIYIPDLIKVDLSTGPARLAGGGADHPTNPDDDGFSSLGVFGGDVLTSSVQDGLPGFPQGTIPGGWPNGRRFGDDVIDIAVTAVLSTLPPLALVVQGPAGDGVNQNDMVYNKVFPYESTPQNGRNHRHHGDVADMQDL
;
A
#
# COMPACT_ATOMS: atom_id res chain seq x y z
N MET A 1 -50.03 46.67 -28.05
CA MET A 1 -49.78 47.82 -27.14
C MET A 1 -48.56 47.44 -26.31
N LYS A 2 -47.38 47.94 -26.70
CA LYS A 2 -46.58 49.03 -26.04
C LYS A 2 -46.22 48.69 -24.59
N ARG A 3 -44.98 48.75 -24.10
CA ARG A 3 -43.61 49.04 -24.62
C ARG A 3 -42.69 48.79 -23.38
N THR A 4 -41.58 48.04 -23.48
CA THR A 4 -40.16 48.46 -23.29
C THR A 4 -39.86 49.31 -22.04
N SER A 5 -38.73 49.25 -21.33
CA SER A 5 -37.50 48.44 -21.24
C SER A 5 -36.60 49.16 -20.21
N ASP A 6 -35.58 48.46 -19.71
CA ASP A 6 -34.24 48.95 -19.28
C ASP A 6 -34.03 49.99 -18.16
N GLY A 7 -32.93 49.81 -17.39
CA GLY A 7 -32.19 50.97 -16.87
C GLY A 7 -31.32 50.83 -15.61
N LEU A 8 -30.22 50.10 -15.71
CA LEU A 8 -28.85 50.31 -15.19
C LEU A 8 -28.48 51.63 -14.42
N ARG A 9 -27.51 51.49 -13.48
CA ARG A 9 -26.47 52.44 -12.95
C ARG A 9 -26.72 53.11 -11.58
N VAL A 10 -25.94 52.78 -10.53
CA VAL A 10 -24.58 53.25 -10.12
C VAL A 10 -24.54 54.72 -9.67
N LEU A 11 -24.07 54.99 -8.44
CA LEU A 11 -23.20 56.14 -8.10
C LEU A 11 -22.54 56.04 -6.71
N PHE A 12 -21.21 55.96 -6.75
CA PHE A 12 -20.23 56.38 -5.73
C PHE A 12 -20.35 57.88 -5.42
N ALA A 13 -19.98 58.33 -4.21
CA ALA A 13 -19.20 59.56 -4.02
C ALA A 13 -18.66 59.73 -2.58
N MET A 14 -17.34 59.95 -2.50
CA MET A 14 -16.54 60.42 -1.37
C MET A 14 -16.90 61.84 -0.90
N GLY A 15 -16.55 62.17 0.36
CA GLY A 15 -15.56 63.24 0.58
C GLY A 15 -15.83 64.30 1.68
N ILE A 16 -14.98 64.25 2.72
CA ILE A 16 -14.20 65.33 3.40
C ILE A 16 -14.95 66.56 3.96
N ILE A 17 -14.58 67.05 5.18
CA ILE A 17 -14.08 68.45 5.49
C ILE A 17 -14.20 68.90 6.97
N PHE A 18 -13.03 69.25 7.56
CA PHE A 18 -12.69 70.35 8.51
C PHE A 18 -13.28 70.38 9.95
N SER A 19 -12.71 71.01 10.99
CA SER A 19 -11.40 71.60 11.33
C SER A 19 -11.48 72.34 12.69
N LEU A 20 -10.34 72.36 13.43
CA LEU A 20 -9.71 73.50 14.16
C LEU A 20 -10.30 74.16 15.45
N ALA A 21 -9.34 74.32 16.40
CA ALA A 21 -9.09 75.43 17.35
C ALA A 21 -9.96 75.51 18.63
N ALA A 22 -9.52 75.94 19.81
CA ALA A 22 -8.50 76.94 20.19
C ALA A 22 -8.00 76.84 21.68
N CYS A 23 -6.93 77.59 22.00
CA CYS A 23 -6.16 77.73 23.27
C CYS A 23 -6.87 78.47 24.44
N GLU A 24 -6.40 78.32 25.70
CA GLU A 24 -5.37 79.15 26.40
C GLU A 24 -5.59 79.34 27.94
N ASN A 25 -4.54 79.13 28.75
CA ASN A 25 -4.06 79.73 30.05
C ASN A 25 -5.06 80.22 31.15
N ASN A 26 -4.83 80.18 32.48
CA ASN A 26 -3.61 80.33 33.29
C ASN A 26 -3.84 80.07 34.80
N SER A 27 -2.73 79.85 35.53
CA SER A 27 -2.45 80.21 36.95
C SER A 27 -2.71 79.25 38.14
N GLN A 28 -1.83 79.40 39.13
CA GLN A 28 -1.32 78.45 40.13
C GLN A 28 -2.06 78.46 41.49
N SER A 29 -2.05 77.33 42.22
CA SER A 29 -1.25 77.12 43.46
C SER A 29 -1.89 76.15 44.48
N ASN A 30 -1.07 75.16 44.87
CA ASN A 30 -1.03 74.34 46.09
C ASN A 30 -2.30 74.11 46.94
N GLN A 31 -2.72 72.84 47.03
CA GLN A 31 -2.45 72.01 48.22
C GLN A 31 -2.87 70.55 47.98
N SER A 32 -1.98 69.65 48.38
CA SER A 32 -2.13 68.20 48.37
C SER A 32 -3.33 67.74 49.20
N THR A 33 -4.33 67.17 48.55
CA THR A 33 -5.15 66.07 49.07
C THR A 33 -5.41 65.09 47.93
N SER A 34 -5.22 63.81 48.21
CA SER A 34 -5.32 62.71 47.28
C SER A 34 -6.73 62.60 46.68
N THR A 35 -6.85 62.75 45.37
CA THR A 35 -7.99 62.24 44.60
C THR A 35 -7.49 61.09 43.73
N PHE A 36 -7.95 59.88 44.08
CA PHE A 36 -7.95 58.70 43.21
C PHE A 36 -8.49 59.09 41.83
N GLN A 37 -7.67 58.98 40.79
CA GLN A 37 -8.17 58.99 39.42
C GLN A 37 -8.78 57.62 39.13
N ALA A 38 -10.09 57.59 38.85
CA ALA A 38 -10.74 56.42 38.27
C ALA A 38 -10.10 56.13 36.91
N ASN A 39 -9.68 54.88 36.68
CA ASN A 39 -9.20 54.42 35.37
C ASN A 39 -10.38 54.34 34.41
N HIS A 40 -10.70 55.44 33.74
CA HIS A 40 -11.67 55.45 32.64
C HIS A 40 -11.00 54.90 31.37
N ILE A 41 -11.63 53.92 30.71
CA ILE A 41 -11.26 53.45 29.37
C ILE A 41 -11.22 54.66 28.42
N ALA A 42 -10.16 54.78 27.62
CA ALA A 42 -10.03 55.85 26.62
C ALA A 42 -11.28 55.94 25.73
N THR A 43 -11.84 57.14 25.59
CA THR A 43 -13.03 57.40 24.75
C THR A 43 -12.61 57.69 23.31
N ASN A 44 -12.03 56.71 22.62
CA ASN A 44 -11.78 56.79 21.18
C ASN A 44 -12.79 55.93 20.41
N ASP A 45 -12.84 56.13 19.09
CA ASP A 45 -13.78 55.43 18.20
C ASP A 45 -13.61 53.91 18.30
N ALA A 46 -12.37 53.41 18.40
CA ALA A 46 -12.07 52.00 18.50
C ALA A 46 -12.64 51.34 19.77
N CYS A 47 -12.46 51.97 20.94
CA CYS A 47 -13.06 51.50 22.20
C CYS A 47 -14.59 51.55 22.13
N SER A 48 -15.16 52.56 21.47
CA SER A 48 -16.61 52.70 21.34
C SER A 48 -17.21 51.58 20.48
N ILE A 49 -16.54 51.21 19.39
CA ILE A 49 -16.96 50.12 18.50
C ILE A 49 -16.78 48.75 19.17
N ALA A 50 -15.63 48.51 19.81
CA ALA A 50 -15.31 47.25 20.48
C ALA A 50 -16.24 46.92 21.66
N LEU A 51 -16.86 47.94 22.26
CA LEU A 51 -17.70 47.81 23.45
C LEU A 51 -19.20 47.93 23.15
N VAL A 52 -19.60 47.95 21.87
CA VAL A 52 -21.01 47.87 21.48
C VAL A 52 -21.63 46.62 22.10
N PRO A 53 -22.75 46.73 22.85
CA PRO A 53 -23.35 45.59 23.53
C PRO A 53 -23.62 44.43 22.58
N HIS A 54 -22.95 43.31 22.83
CA HIS A 54 -23.09 42.10 22.02
C HIS A 54 -24.44 41.43 22.29
N GLN A 55 -25.03 40.85 21.26
CA GLN A 55 -26.30 40.11 21.33
C GLN A 55 -26.09 38.69 20.81
N GLY A 56 -26.89 37.75 21.32
CA GLY A 56 -26.82 36.35 20.93
C GLY A 56 -26.97 35.42 22.13
N THR A 57 -27.01 34.12 21.85
CA THR A 57 -27.34 33.09 22.86
C THR A 57 -26.40 31.90 22.84
N ASP A 58 -25.47 31.81 21.88
CA ASP A 58 -24.52 30.71 21.85
C ASP A 58 -23.39 30.93 22.89
N ASN A 59 -22.55 29.91 23.08
CA ASN A 59 -21.51 29.95 24.10
C ASN A 59 -20.46 31.05 23.86
N SER A 60 -20.12 31.37 22.61
CA SER A 60 -19.15 32.43 22.30
C SER A 60 -19.78 33.82 22.47
N ASP A 61 -21.08 33.99 22.18
CA ASP A 61 -21.84 35.21 22.47
C ASP A 61 -21.90 35.50 23.97
N LEU A 62 -22.25 34.48 24.76
CA LEU A 62 -22.36 34.61 26.22
C LEU A 62 -21.01 34.95 26.85
N GLU A 63 -19.92 34.43 26.28
CA GLU A 63 -18.57 34.76 26.69
C GLU A 63 -18.22 36.22 26.37
N ILE A 64 -18.51 36.71 25.16
CA ILE A 64 -18.33 38.13 24.80
C ILE A 64 -19.12 39.03 25.76
N ILE A 65 -20.41 38.74 25.98
CA ILE A 65 -21.27 39.50 26.90
C ILE A 65 -20.70 39.50 28.32
N ARG A 66 -20.18 38.36 28.79
CA ARG A 66 -19.53 38.24 30.10
C ARG A 66 -18.28 39.12 30.17
N ARG A 67 -17.42 39.11 29.14
CA ARG A 67 -16.22 39.95 29.10
C ARG A 67 -16.55 41.44 29.03
N GLN A 68 -17.56 41.84 28.24
CA GLN A 68 -18.06 43.21 28.20
C GLN A 68 -18.60 43.70 29.56
N LYS A 69 -19.26 42.83 30.35
CA LYS A 69 -19.71 43.16 31.71
C LYS A 69 -18.57 43.31 32.71
N GLN A 70 -17.49 42.55 32.57
CA GLN A 70 -16.32 42.59 33.47
C GLN A 70 -15.52 43.90 33.35
N LEU A 71 -15.64 44.62 32.23
CA LEU A 71 -14.98 45.91 31.98
C LEU A 71 -15.56 47.10 32.79
N LYS A 72 -16.57 46.87 33.65
CA LYS A 72 -17.24 47.90 34.45
C LYS A 72 -16.62 48.12 35.86
N THR A 73 -15.37 47.72 36.08
CA THR A 73 -14.68 47.79 37.40
C THR A 73 -13.48 48.76 37.36
N ASP A 74 -13.10 49.37 38.48
CA ASP A 74 -11.97 50.32 38.63
C ASP A 74 -10.55 49.71 38.44
N LEU A 75 -10.41 48.63 37.66
CA LEU A 75 -9.15 47.90 37.42
C LEU A 75 -8.51 48.32 36.10
N ASP A 76 -7.23 48.00 35.90
CA ASP A 76 -6.54 48.16 34.61
C ASP A 76 -7.34 47.45 33.49
N PRO A 77 -7.83 48.17 32.46
CA PRO A 77 -8.69 47.60 31.44
C PRO A 77 -7.94 46.68 30.46
N VAL A 78 -6.61 46.77 30.36
CA VAL A 78 -5.82 46.09 29.31
C VAL A 78 -6.02 44.57 29.30
N PRO A 79 -5.89 43.82 30.42
CA PRO A 79 -6.06 42.36 30.41
C PRO A 79 -7.51 41.92 30.12
N TYR A 80 -8.49 42.77 30.40
CA TYR A 80 -9.90 42.48 30.13
C TYR A 80 -10.25 42.73 28.66
N LEU A 81 -9.73 43.80 28.07
CA LEU A 81 -9.84 44.09 26.64
C LEU A 81 -9.16 43.00 25.81
N GLU A 82 -8.01 42.49 26.24
CA GLU A 82 -7.34 41.37 25.57
C GLU A 82 -8.22 40.12 25.54
N ARG A 83 -8.80 39.75 26.69
CA ARG A 83 -9.72 38.60 26.79
C ARG A 83 -10.99 38.80 25.95
N LEU A 84 -11.50 40.02 25.86
CA LEU A 84 -12.63 40.35 24.98
C LEU A 84 -12.23 40.16 23.51
N GLY A 85 -11.05 40.63 23.10
CA GLY A 85 -10.52 40.42 21.76
C GLY A 85 -10.39 38.93 21.41
N TRP A 86 -9.86 38.12 22.32
CA TRP A 86 -9.81 36.65 22.14
C TRP A 86 -11.20 36.00 22.06
N ALA A 87 -12.19 36.53 22.78
CA ALA A 87 -13.57 36.07 22.66
C ALA A 87 -14.15 36.38 21.27
N TYR A 88 -13.84 37.53 20.68
CA TYR A 88 -14.19 37.86 19.30
C TYR A 88 -13.46 36.97 18.28
N VAL A 89 -12.17 36.69 18.46
CA VAL A 89 -11.42 35.73 17.64
C VAL A 89 -12.07 34.34 17.69
N ASN A 90 -12.47 33.88 18.88
CA ASN A 90 -13.17 32.61 19.02
C ASN A 90 -14.54 32.63 18.32
N LYS A 91 -15.30 33.74 18.46
CA LYS A 91 -16.58 33.89 17.76
C LYS A 91 -16.39 33.80 16.25
N ALA A 92 -15.42 34.53 15.68
CA ALA A 92 -15.09 34.50 14.26
C ALA A 92 -14.89 33.06 13.74
N ARG A 93 -14.16 32.23 14.50
CA ARG A 93 -13.90 30.81 14.14
C ARG A 93 -15.13 29.93 14.24
N THR A 94 -15.95 30.13 15.28
CA THR A 94 -17.15 29.30 15.50
C THR A 94 -18.31 29.65 14.58
N SER A 95 -18.43 30.93 14.16
CA SER A 95 -19.51 31.39 13.29
C SER A 95 -19.10 31.60 11.83
N PHE A 96 -17.82 31.39 11.50
CA PHE A 96 -17.24 31.66 10.17
C PHE A 96 -17.50 33.10 9.68
N ASP A 97 -17.55 34.07 10.60
CA ASP A 97 -17.81 35.47 10.27
C ASP A 97 -16.54 36.31 10.50
N PRO A 98 -15.87 36.76 9.42
CA PRO A 98 -14.64 37.55 9.53
C PRO A 98 -14.86 38.95 10.15
N GLY A 99 -16.12 39.42 10.22
CA GLY A 99 -16.50 40.65 10.91
C GLY A 99 -16.03 40.70 12.36
N TYR A 100 -15.99 39.56 13.03
CA TYR A 100 -15.48 39.47 14.41
C TYR A 100 -13.96 39.63 14.51
N TYR A 101 -13.18 39.33 13.46
CA TYR A 101 -11.77 39.70 13.45
C TYR A 101 -11.58 41.22 13.40
N HIS A 102 -12.46 41.95 12.71
CA HIS A 102 -12.43 43.41 12.77
C HIS A 102 -12.79 43.94 14.16
N LEU A 103 -13.75 43.34 14.86
CA LEU A 103 -14.04 43.70 16.26
C LEU A 103 -12.86 43.38 17.19
N ALA A 104 -12.17 42.26 16.97
CA ALA A 104 -10.93 41.96 17.67
C ALA A 104 -9.82 42.99 17.37
N ASP A 105 -9.72 43.48 16.12
CA ASP A 105 -8.81 44.58 15.79
C ASP A 105 -9.17 45.86 16.56
N GLN A 106 -10.47 46.21 16.64
CA GLN A 106 -10.93 47.36 17.41
C GLN A 106 -10.60 47.23 18.90
N THR A 107 -10.71 46.03 19.49
CA THR A 107 -10.26 45.79 20.87
C THR A 107 -8.76 46.01 21.03
N ALA A 108 -7.95 45.62 20.04
CA ALA A 108 -6.50 45.80 20.08
C ALA A 108 -6.09 47.28 19.93
N GLN A 109 -6.76 48.01 19.03
CA GLN A 109 -6.61 49.46 18.91
C GLN A 109 -7.07 50.20 20.18
N CYS A 110 -8.12 49.70 20.84
CA CYS A 110 -8.55 50.21 22.14
C CYS A 110 -7.50 49.98 23.23
N ILE A 111 -6.86 48.79 23.26
CA ILE A 111 -5.72 48.55 24.17
C ILE A 111 -4.60 49.56 23.89
N ASP A 112 -4.22 49.77 22.63
CA ASP A 112 -3.15 50.71 22.28
C ASP A 112 -3.47 52.16 22.69
N ALA A 113 -4.74 52.57 22.61
CA ALA A 113 -5.17 53.90 23.05
C ALA A 113 -5.11 54.10 24.56
N ASN A 114 -5.28 53.03 25.34
CA ASN A 114 -5.12 53.06 26.79
C ASN A 114 -3.63 52.91 27.18
N LYS A 115 -2.89 52.02 26.48
CA LYS A 115 -1.48 51.73 26.71
C LYS A 115 -0.82 51.13 25.46
N ALA A 116 -0.20 51.99 24.67
CA ALA A 116 0.41 51.63 23.40
C ALA A 116 1.56 50.63 23.55
N GLY A 117 1.65 49.71 22.58
CA GLY A 117 2.79 48.80 22.44
C GLY A 117 2.88 47.76 23.55
N THR A 118 1.78 47.47 24.23
CA THR A 118 1.71 46.40 25.23
C THR A 118 1.89 45.01 24.61
N ALA A 119 2.33 44.06 25.42
CA ALA A 119 2.48 42.65 25.02
C ALA A 119 1.13 42.04 24.60
N GLU A 120 0.05 42.49 25.24
CA GLU A 120 -1.35 42.11 25.02
C GLU A 120 -1.86 42.66 23.69
N SER A 121 -1.60 43.95 23.41
CA SER A 121 -1.92 44.58 22.13
C SER A 121 -1.20 43.92 20.96
N LEU A 122 0.13 43.75 21.07
CA LEU A 122 0.94 43.12 20.02
C LEU A 122 0.47 41.69 19.75
N LEU A 123 0.14 40.92 20.79
CA LEU A 123 -0.40 39.58 20.64
C LEU A 123 -1.70 39.59 19.83
N LEU A 124 -2.68 40.39 20.25
CA LEU A 124 -3.98 40.41 19.60
C LEU A 124 -3.90 40.96 18.16
N ARG A 125 -3.18 42.07 17.95
CA ARG A 125 -2.98 42.67 16.62
C ARG A 125 -2.26 41.72 15.67
N GLY A 126 -1.26 40.99 16.16
CA GLY A 126 -0.52 40.02 15.37
C GLY A 126 -1.41 38.89 14.86
N HIS A 127 -2.22 38.28 15.74
CA HIS A 127 -3.17 37.25 15.35
C HIS A 127 -4.29 37.78 14.46
N VAL A 128 -4.82 38.96 14.71
CA VAL A 128 -5.86 39.55 13.86
C VAL A 128 -5.32 39.88 12.47
N ALA A 129 -4.13 40.50 12.38
CA ALA A 129 -3.46 40.76 11.12
C ALA A 129 -3.20 39.45 10.35
N HIS A 130 -2.80 38.37 11.03
CA HIS A 130 -2.65 37.05 10.43
C HIS A 130 -3.97 36.51 9.85
N ASN A 131 -5.06 36.55 10.61
CA ASN A 131 -6.37 36.05 10.16
C ASN A 131 -7.02 36.93 9.07
N LEU A 132 -6.65 38.20 8.98
CA LEU A 132 -7.04 39.11 7.89
C LEU A 132 -6.06 39.08 6.70
N HIS A 133 -5.17 38.08 6.65
CA HIS A 133 -4.19 37.86 5.59
C HIS A 133 -3.19 39.01 5.39
N GLN A 134 -2.95 39.83 6.42
CA GLN A 134 -1.97 40.92 6.43
C GLN A 134 -0.58 40.41 6.85
N PHE A 135 -0.08 39.35 6.20
CA PHE A 135 1.05 38.55 6.68
C PHE A 135 2.34 39.35 6.91
N ARG A 136 2.68 40.30 6.02
CA ARG A 136 3.89 41.12 6.19
C ARG A 136 3.84 42.00 7.44
N SER A 137 2.66 42.57 7.73
CA SER A 137 2.43 43.37 8.95
C SER A 137 2.45 42.47 10.18
N ALA A 138 1.77 41.32 10.11
CA ALA A 138 1.74 40.32 11.16
C ALA A 138 3.14 39.81 11.52
N GLU A 139 4.04 39.62 10.54
CA GLU A 139 5.41 39.15 10.80
C GLU A 139 6.19 40.17 11.62
N LYS A 140 6.10 41.45 11.26
CA LYS A 140 6.77 42.52 12.00
C LYS A 140 6.31 42.54 13.46
N ILE A 141 5.00 42.44 13.67
CA ILE A 141 4.39 42.41 15.01
C ILE A 141 4.82 41.15 15.76
N ALA A 142 4.80 39.98 15.13
CA ALA A 142 5.16 38.70 15.74
C ALA A 142 6.64 38.65 16.16
N ARG A 143 7.57 39.17 15.33
CA ARG A 143 8.99 39.27 15.69
C ARG A 143 9.22 40.21 16.87
N GLU A 144 8.50 41.34 16.93
CA GLU A 144 8.54 42.26 18.08
C GLU A 144 8.00 41.58 19.34
N LEU A 145 6.88 40.88 19.23
CA LEU A 145 6.25 40.15 20.34
C LEU A 145 7.17 39.06 20.91
N VAL A 146 7.79 38.25 20.05
CA VAL A 146 8.78 37.23 20.43
C VAL A 146 9.98 37.87 21.14
N THR A 147 10.47 39.01 20.65
CA THR A 147 11.57 39.74 21.30
C THR A 147 11.18 40.23 22.70
N LYS A 148 9.91 40.63 22.87
CA LYS A 148 9.41 41.23 24.11
C LYS A 148 9.03 40.21 25.18
N ARG A 149 8.44 39.08 24.78
CA ARG A 149 7.87 38.06 25.69
C ARG A 149 8.52 36.69 25.53
N GLY A 150 8.76 36.27 24.28
CA GLY A 150 9.39 34.98 23.95
C GLY A 150 8.61 33.76 24.43
N LEU A 151 7.27 33.83 24.56
CA LEU A 151 6.47 32.71 25.03
C LEU A 151 6.14 31.75 23.88
N TRP A 152 5.83 30.50 24.24
CA TRP A 152 5.47 29.44 23.27
C TRP A 152 4.39 29.88 22.28
N PHE A 153 3.38 30.62 22.75
CA PHE A 153 2.27 31.10 21.92
C PHE A 153 2.68 32.20 20.94
N ASP A 154 3.64 33.06 21.33
CA ASP A 154 4.20 34.12 20.48
C ASP A 154 5.02 33.51 19.34
N HIS A 155 5.77 32.45 19.64
CA HIS A 155 6.46 31.63 18.63
C HIS A 155 5.46 30.94 17.69
N GLY A 156 4.32 30.46 18.20
CA GLY A 156 3.25 29.91 17.37
C GLY A 156 2.77 30.90 16.30
N LEU A 157 2.46 32.14 16.69
CA LEU A 157 2.07 33.20 15.75
C LEU A 157 3.16 33.50 14.71
N LEU A 158 4.41 33.64 15.16
CA LEU A 158 5.52 33.91 14.23
C LEU A 158 5.69 32.76 13.23
N GLY A 159 5.60 31.51 13.68
CA GLY A 159 5.66 30.33 12.82
C GLY A 159 4.52 30.31 11.79
N ASP A 160 3.29 30.55 12.22
CA ASP A 160 2.11 30.57 11.34
C ASP A 160 2.28 31.61 10.21
N VAL A 161 2.71 32.82 10.56
CA VAL A 161 2.93 33.91 9.59
C VAL A 161 4.10 33.64 8.64
N LEU A 162 5.19 33.03 9.12
CA LEU A 162 6.34 32.67 8.29
C LEU A 162 5.98 31.58 7.29
N MET A 163 5.20 30.59 7.73
CA MET A 163 4.71 29.49 6.90
C MET A 163 3.83 30.00 5.75
N ASP A 164 2.86 30.88 6.00
CA ASP A 164 2.00 31.45 4.96
C ASP A 164 2.79 32.31 3.95
N GLN A 165 3.92 32.88 4.37
CA GLN A 165 4.85 33.59 3.48
C GLN A 165 5.86 32.69 2.76
N GLY A 166 5.74 31.36 2.89
CA GLY A 166 6.66 30.41 2.26
C GLY A 166 8.06 30.35 2.90
N LYS A 167 8.27 30.98 4.06
CA LYS A 167 9.54 30.93 4.82
C LYS A 167 9.57 29.67 5.69
N LEU A 168 9.44 28.50 5.08
CA LEU A 168 9.15 27.26 5.79
C LEU A 168 10.26 26.88 6.78
N ASP A 169 11.54 26.98 6.40
CA ASP A 169 12.64 26.64 7.30
C ASP A 169 12.68 27.51 8.57
N GLU A 170 12.39 28.82 8.44
CA GLU A 170 12.27 29.69 9.61
C GLU A 170 11.03 29.32 10.46
N ALA A 171 9.92 28.94 9.82
CA ALA A 171 8.71 28.49 10.50
C ALA A 171 8.97 27.21 11.30
N ILE A 172 9.66 26.22 10.73
CA ILE A 172 10.05 24.96 11.40
C ILE A 172 10.85 25.25 12.67
N ASN A 173 11.90 26.08 12.55
CA ASN A 173 12.72 26.47 13.70
C ASN A 173 11.90 27.19 14.78
N THR A 174 10.90 27.97 14.37
CA THR A 174 10.03 28.71 15.29
C THR A 174 9.02 27.78 15.98
N TYR A 175 8.43 26.84 15.26
CA TYR A 175 7.57 25.81 15.84
C TYR A 175 8.33 24.86 16.75
N GLN A 176 9.59 24.54 16.45
CA GLN A 176 10.43 23.77 17.35
C GLN A 176 10.63 24.51 18.68
N LYS A 177 10.93 25.80 18.66
CA LYS A 177 10.99 26.63 19.89
C LYS A 177 9.66 26.65 20.65
N MET A 178 8.53 26.75 19.94
CA MET A 178 7.21 26.65 20.55
C MET A 178 7.05 25.30 21.29
N MET A 179 7.44 24.21 20.65
CA MET A 179 7.39 22.85 21.22
C MET A 179 8.30 22.72 22.44
N ASP A 180 9.53 23.24 22.37
CA ASP A 180 10.53 23.17 23.44
C ASP A 180 10.07 23.94 24.68
N LEU A 181 9.42 25.10 24.49
CA LEU A 181 8.89 25.92 25.57
C LEU A 181 7.64 25.32 26.20
N ARG A 182 6.72 24.79 25.39
CA ARG A 182 5.52 24.13 25.87
C ARG A 182 4.98 23.13 24.84
N PRO A 183 5.22 21.82 25.04
CA PRO A 183 4.55 20.80 24.24
C PRO A 183 3.05 20.81 24.54
N GLY A 184 2.23 20.67 23.50
CA GLY A 184 0.78 20.67 23.64
C GLY A 184 0.07 20.61 22.29
N PRO A 185 -1.28 20.47 22.30
CA PRO A 185 -2.06 20.27 21.07
C PRO A 185 -1.75 21.26 19.97
N GLN A 186 -1.64 22.55 20.31
CA GLN A 186 -1.36 23.60 19.34
C GLN A 186 0.02 23.49 18.69
N ALA A 187 1.03 23.02 19.42
CA ALA A 187 2.36 22.77 18.86
C ALA A 187 2.36 21.50 18.00
N PHE A 188 1.69 20.44 18.47
CA PHE A 188 1.57 19.17 17.76
C PHE A 188 0.83 19.29 16.42
N THR A 189 -0.24 20.10 16.34
CA THR A 189 -0.96 20.33 15.08
C THR A 189 -0.08 21.04 14.03
N ARG A 190 0.74 22.01 14.46
CA ARG A 190 1.70 22.73 13.59
C ARG A 190 2.82 21.82 13.13
N ALA A 191 3.39 21.03 14.05
CA ALA A 191 4.39 20.01 13.72
C ALA A 191 3.85 18.98 12.71
N ALA A 192 2.60 18.53 12.90
CA ALA A 192 1.95 17.63 11.95
C ALA A 192 1.81 18.25 10.56
N HIS A 193 1.39 19.52 10.48
CA HIS A 193 1.24 20.21 9.20
C HIS A 193 2.57 20.40 8.48
N VAL A 194 3.62 20.80 9.20
CA VAL A 194 4.99 20.89 8.67
C VAL A 194 5.46 19.54 8.14
N ARG A 195 5.31 18.46 8.90
CA ARG A 195 5.73 17.12 8.47
C ARG A 195 5.03 16.72 7.17
N TRP A 196 3.74 17.00 7.06
CA TRP A 196 2.99 16.77 5.83
C TRP A 196 3.51 17.59 4.65
N LEU A 197 3.80 18.89 4.85
CA LEU A 197 4.42 19.75 3.82
C LEU A 197 5.79 19.24 3.40
N LYS A 198 6.56 18.61 4.30
CA LYS A 198 7.87 17.99 4.02
C LYS A 198 7.77 16.56 3.47
N GLY A 199 6.57 16.08 3.18
CA GLY A 199 6.30 14.74 2.65
C GLY A 199 6.29 13.60 3.68
N ASP A 200 6.46 13.91 4.97
CA ASP A 200 6.32 12.97 6.08
C ASP A 200 4.85 12.83 6.51
N LEU A 201 4.04 12.17 5.68
CA LEU A 201 2.61 11.94 5.95
C LEU A 201 2.39 11.02 7.17
N SER A 202 3.23 10.01 7.36
CA SER A 202 3.13 9.10 8.51
C SER A 202 3.41 9.84 9.82
N GLY A 203 4.45 10.65 9.87
CA GLY A 203 4.75 11.51 11.01
C GLY A 203 3.72 12.62 11.21
N ALA A 204 3.10 13.13 10.14
CA ALA A 204 1.97 14.05 10.27
C ALA A 204 0.77 13.40 10.97
N ILE A 205 0.44 12.16 10.61
CA ILE A 205 -0.61 11.36 11.27
C ILE A 205 -0.25 11.12 12.74
N GLU A 206 0.99 10.75 13.04
CA GLU A 206 1.47 10.53 14.41
C GLU A 206 1.27 11.78 15.27
N MET A 207 1.82 12.92 14.83
CA MET A 207 1.74 14.18 15.56
C MET A 207 0.29 14.65 15.74
N MET A 208 -0.56 14.45 14.74
CA MET A 208 -1.98 14.82 14.83
C MET A 208 -2.77 13.88 15.76
N ARG A 209 -2.40 12.60 15.86
CA ARG A 209 -2.96 11.67 16.88
C ARG A 209 -2.60 12.12 18.29
N ILE A 210 -1.37 12.61 18.51
CA ILE A 210 -0.97 13.17 19.80
C ILE A 210 -1.78 14.45 20.11
N ALA A 211 -1.95 15.33 19.11
CA ALA A 211 -2.74 16.55 19.25
C ALA A 211 -4.19 16.29 19.64
N THR A 212 -4.87 15.36 18.94
CA THR A 212 -6.27 14.99 19.21
C THR A 212 -6.44 14.36 20.60
N ARG A 213 -5.54 13.48 21.03
CA ARG A 213 -5.56 12.88 22.38
C ARG A 213 -5.31 13.88 23.51
N SER A 214 -4.55 14.93 23.21
CA SER A 214 -4.16 15.94 24.21
C SER A 214 -5.09 17.16 24.22
N SER A 215 -6.12 17.18 23.38
CA SER A 215 -7.00 18.34 23.18
C SER A 215 -7.79 18.70 24.43
N ASP A 216 -7.94 20.01 24.70
CA ASP A 216 -8.66 20.51 25.87
C ASP A 216 -10.18 20.43 25.64
N PRO A 217 -10.95 19.72 26.48
CA PRO A 217 -12.41 19.63 26.36
C PRO A 217 -13.14 20.99 26.45
N ARG A 218 -12.49 22.02 26.99
CA ARG A 218 -13.03 23.38 27.08
C ARG A 218 -12.96 24.15 25.77
N THR A 219 -12.23 23.65 24.78
CA THR A 219 -12.09 24.21 23.44
C THR A 219 -12.58 23.20 22.40
N PRO A 220 -13.90 22.90 22.36
CA PRO A 220 -14.46 21.86 21.51
C PRO A 220 -14.21 22.12 20.02
N GLU A 221 -14.21 23.38 19.59
CA GLU A 221 -13.89 23.79 18.21
C GLU A 221 -12.49 23.32 17.80
N SER A 222 -11.47 23.61 18.61
CA SER A 222 -10.09 23.27 18.26
C SER A 222 -9.85 21.75 18.27
N ALA A 223 -10.56 21.01 19.13
CA ALA A 223 -10.56 19.56 19.12
C ALA A 223 -11.29 19.01 17.87
N ALA A 224 -12.41 19.61 17.48
CA ALA A 224 -13.16 19.27 16.28
C ALA A 224 -12.29 19.48 15.03
N TRP A 225 -11.58 20.61 14.94
CA TRP A 225 -10.62 20.92 13.87
C TRP A 225 -9.51 19.87 13.76
N ALA A 226 -8.87 19.52 14.88
CA ALA A 226 -7.77 18.54 14.89
C ALA A 226 -8.24 17.15 14.43
N ASN A 227 -9.46 16.74 14.80
CA ASN A 227 -10.06 15.49 14.33
C ASN A 227 -10.35 15.53 12.83
N VAL A 228 -10.86 16.65 12.28
CA VAL A 228 -11.03 16.82 10.83
C VAL A 228 -9.70 16.69 10.12
N ARG A 229 -8.65 17.36 10.59
CA ARG A 229 -7.36 17.30 9.91
C ARG A 229 -6.78 15.87 9.95
N LEU A 230 -6.85 15.18 11.09
CA LEU A 230 -6.47 13.77 11.16
C LEU A 230 -7.30 12.91 10.19
N GLY A 231 -8.60 13.16 10.11
CA GLY A 231 -9.50 12.49 9.17
C GLY A 231 -9.07 12.68 7.72
N LEU A 232 -8.65 13.89 7.34
CA LEU A 232 -8.13 14.17 5.99
C LEU A 232 -6.80 13.47 5.71
N TYR A 233 -5.87 13.37 6.68
CA TYR A 233 -4.65 12.57 6.51
C TYR A 233 -4.95 11.07 6.34
N LEU A 234 -5.94 10.56 7.09
CA LEU A 234 -6.38 9.17 6.96
C LEU A 234 -7.14 8.93 5.65
N LEU A 235 -7.91 9.90 5.17
CA LEU A 235 -8.51 9.85 3.83
C LEU A 235 -7.44 9.77 2.75
N GLN A 236 -6.37 10.57 2.87
CA GLN A 236 -5.24 10.57 1.95
C GLN A 236 -4.52 9.22 1.89
N THR A 237 -4.48 8.47 3.00
CA THR A 237 -3.89 7.11 3.05
C THR A 237 -4.87 5.99 2.71
N GLY A 238 -6.09 6.31 2.28
CA GLY A 238 -7.12 5.32 1.95
C GLY A 238 -7.82 4.70 3.16
N GLU A 239 -7.56 5.19 4.37
CA GLU A 239 -8.13 4.70 5.63
C GLU A 239 -9.57 5.24 5.88
N TYR A 240 -10.47 4.99 4.92
CA TYR A 240 -11.81 5.56 4.85
C TYR A 240 -12.66 5.38 6.12
N LYS A 241 -12.64 4.19 6.73
CA LYS A 241 -13.40 3.91 7.95
C LYS A 241 -12.92 4.76 9.13
N LYS A 242 -11.60 4.94 9.26
CA LYS A 242 -11.02 5.74 10.34
C LYS A 242 -11.25 7.24 10.11
N ALA A 243 -11.16 7.70 8.86
CA ALA A 243 -11.52 9.06 8.48
C ALA A 243 -12.99 9.38 8.83
N ALA A 244 -13.92 8.49 8.45
CA ALA A 244 -15.34 8.62 8.77
C ALA A 244 -15.60 8.77 10.28
N ALA A 245 -14.94 7.93 11.08
CA ALA A 245 -15.07 7.97 12.55
C ALA A 245 -14.60 9.31 13.12
N LEU A 246 -13.50 9.86 12.61
CA LEU A 246 -12.98 11.14 13.08
C LEU A 246 -13.86 12.33 12.69
N PHE A 247 -14.44 12.32 11.48
CA PHE A 247 -15.43 13.33 11.11
C PHE A 247 -16.69 13.25 11.99
N ALA A 248 -17.14 12.04 12.34
CA ALA A 248 -18.25 11.85 13.28
C ALA A 248 -17.90 12.34 14.71
N VAL A 249 -16.68 12.09 15.19
CA VAL A 249 -16.20 12.63 16.48
C VAL A 249 -16.19 14.16 16.45
N SER A 250 -15.73 14.76 15.35
CA SER A 250 -15.73 16.21 15.18
C SER A 250 -17.15 16.81 15.27
N LEU A 251 -18.13 16.19 14.60
CA LEU A 251 -19.54 16.61 14.67
C LEU A 251 -20.19 16.36 16.03
N ALA A 252 -19.71 15.36 16.78
CA ALA A 252 -20.16 15.14 18.16
C ALA A 252 -19.62 16.21 19.13
N LEU A 253 -18.40 16.72 18.87
CA LEU A 253 -17.80 17.81 19.65
C LEU A 253 -18.41 19.17 19.31
N SER A 254 -18.67 19.41 18.03
CA SER A 254 -19.31 20.62 17.53
C SER A 254 -20.35 20.24 16.48
N PRO A 255 -21.65 20.19 16.84
CA PRO A 255 -22.71 20.00 15.87
C PRO A 255 -22.61 21.01 14.73
N ASP A 256 -22.92 20.58 13.52
CA ASP A 256 -22.87 21.41 12.31
C ASP A 256 -21.49 22.06 12.04
N TYR A 257 -20.39 21.44 12.49
CA TYR A 257 -19.06 21.95 12.18
C TYR A 257 -18.74 21.79 10.68
N ALA A 258 -18.80 22.91 9.94
CA ALA A 258 -18.68 22.92 8.49
C ALA A 258 -17.46 22.16 7.93
N PRO A 259 -16.24 22.27 8.50
CA PRO A 259 -15.09 21.49 8.02
C PRO A 259 -15.27 19.97 8.12
N ALA A 260 -16.01 19.47 9.12
CA ALA A 260 -16.28 18.04 9.25
C ALA A 260 -17.31 17.57 8.23
N LEU A 261 -18.32 18.39 7.94
CA LEU A 261 -19.30 18.12 6.88
C LEU A 261 -18.63 18.11 5.49
N LEU A 262 -17.73 19.04 5.21
CA LEU A 262 -16.90 19.02 4.00
C LEU A 262 -16.03 17.76 3.93
N GLY A 263 -15.39 17.37 5.04
CA GLY A 263 -14.62 16.14 5.15
C GLY A 263 -15.45 14.88 4.86
N GLN A 264 -16.68 14.81 5.37
CA GLN A 264 -17.63 13.74 5.04
C GLN A 264 -18.00 13.73 3.55
N GLY A 265 -18.29 14.90 2.97
CA GLY A 265 -18.57 15.03 1.54
C GLY A 265 -17.41 14.54 0.68
N ARG A 266 -16.18 14.94 0.98
CA ARG A 266 -14.96 14.49 0.29
C ARG A 266 -14.75 12.99 0.40
N LEU A 267 -14.95 12.42 1.59
CA LEU A 267 -14.89 10.98 1.80
C LEU A 267 -15.93 10.24 0.94
N LEU A 268 -17.16 10.75 0.86
CA LEU A 268 -18.22 10.17 0.05
C LEU A 268 -17.88 10.25 -1.45
N LEU A 269 -17.36 11.38 -1.93
CA LEU A 269 -16.89 11.53 -3.31
C LEU A 269 -15.69 10.61 -3.61
N ALA A 270 -14.77 10.40 -2.67
CA ALA A 270 -13.67 9.45 -2.79
C ALA A 270 -14.18 7.99 -2.92
N GLN A 271 -15.32 7.67 -2.30
CA GLN A 271 -15.99 6.37 -2.39
C GLN A 271 -16.93 6.24 -3.62
N GLY A 272 -17.01 7.26 -4.48
CA GLY A 272 -17.92 7.27 -5.63
C GLY A 272 -19.40 7.48 -5.25
N ARG A 273 -19.69 7.96 -4.04
CA ARG A 273 -21.04 8.17 -3.50
C ARG A 273 -21.45 9.64 -3.61
N ALA A 274 -21.48 10.17 -4.83
CA ALA A 274 -21.78 11.59 -5.08
C ALA A 274 -23.19 12.00 -4.59
N GLU A 275 -24.21 11.17 -4.81
CA GLU A 275 -25.58 11.45 -4.35
C GLU A 275 -25.66 11.63 -2.82
N ASP A 276 -24.99 10.77 -2.07
CA ASP A 276 -24.93 10.85 -0.61
C ASP A 276 -24.12 12.08 -0.13
N ALA A 277 -23.20 12.58 -0.95
CA ALA A 277 -22.35 13.72 -0.61
C ALA A 277 -23.10 15.07 -0.70
N VAL A 278 -24.13 15.17 -1.54
CA VAL A 278 -24.88 16.43 -1.77
C VAL A 278 -25.42 17.02 -0.47
N LYS A 279 -26.04 16.21 0.40
CA LYS A 279 -26.64 16.69 1.65
C LYS A 279 -25.61 17.31 2.63
N PRO A 280 -24.54 16.59 3.06
CA PRO A 280 -23.55 17.19 3.95
C PRO A 280 -22.82 18.36 3.28
N LEU A 281 -22.53 18.31 1.98
CA LEU A 281 -21.87 19.42 1.27
C LEU A 281 -22.76 20.66 1.17
N THR A 282 -24.07 20.49 0.96
CA THR A 282 -25.04 21.60 0.95
C THR A 282 -25.05 22.31 2.30
N LEU A 283 -25.13 21.55 3.40
CA LEU A 283 -25.08 22.13 4.73
C LEU A 283 -23.73 22.80 5.01
N ALA A 284 -22.62 22.17 4.61
CA ALA A 284 -21.29 22.75 4.76
C ALA A 284 -21.16 24.10 4.04
N ALA A 285 -21.60 24.19 2.78
CA ALA A 285 -21.56 25.41 1.98
C ALA A 285 -22.54 26.49 2.45
N GLN A 286 -23.66 26.12 3.07
CA GLN A 286 -24.58 27.07 3.71
C GLN A 286 -23.98 27.69 4.98
N LEU A 287 -23.25 26.89 5.76
CA LEU A 287 -22.65 27.33 7.01
C LEU A 287 -21.35 28.11 6.80
N ASN A 288 -20.56 27.72 5.79
CA ASN A 288 -19.31 28.35 5.45
C ASN A 288 -19.17 28.45 3.91
N PRO A 289 -19.67 29.53 3.28
CA PRO A 289 -19.79 29.65 1.83
C PRO A 289 -18.46 30.01 1.13
N LEU A 290 -17.35 29.40 1.56
CA LEU A 290 -16.04 29.60 0.93
C LEU A 290 -15.96 28.85 -0.42
N PRO A 291 -15.10 29.31 -1.35
CA PRO A 291 -14.89 28.66 -2.64
C PRO A 291 -14.66 27.15 -2.58
N GLU A 292 -13.87 26.64 -1.63
CA GLU A 292 -13.60 25.20 -1.50
C GLU A 292 -14.88 24.37 -1.25
N TYR A 293 -15.82 24.92 -0.47
CA TYR A 293 -17.05 24.26 -0.07
C TYR A 293 -18.05 24.26 -1.23
N GLN A 294 -18.19 25.42 -1.88
CA GLN A 294 -19.05 25.59 -3.03
C GLN A 294 -18.57 24.78 -4.22
N TRP A 295 -17.27 24.79 -4.53
CA TRP A 295 -16.69 23.99 -5.60
C TRP A 295 -16.91 22.49 -5.38
N THR A 296 -16.62 21.97 -4.18
CA THR A 296 -16.84 20.54 -3.87
C THR A 296 -18.32 20.15 -4.03
N LEU A 297 -19.25 21.04 -3.65
CA LEU A 297 -20.69 20.83 -3.84
C LEU A 297 -21.09 20.87 -5.32
N ILE A 298 -20.60 21.84 -6.09
CA ILE A 298 -20.84 21.97 -7.53
C ILE A 298 -20.43 20.68 -8.24
N ASP A 299 -19.27 20.12 -7.90
CA ASP A 299 -18.76 18.89 -8.50
C ASP A 299 -19.71 17.71 -8.22
N SER A 300 -20.15 17.58 -6.96
CA SER A 300 -21.13 16.58 -6.55
C SER A 300 -22.46 16.71 -7.29
N LEU A 301 -23.00 17.94 -7.42
CA LEU A 301 -24.27 18.22 -8.07
C LEU A 301 -24.23 17.90 -9.57
N ARG A 302 -23.16 18.33 -10.25
CA ARG A 302 -22.94 18.06 -11.69
C ARG A 302 -22.87 16.56 -11.97
N LEU A 303 -22.20 15.78 -11.12
CA LEU A 303 -22.15 14.31 -11.25
C LEU A 303 -23.52 13.64 -11.05
N THR A 304 -24.36 14.20 -10.19
CA THR A 304 -25.71 13.68 -9.92
C THR A 304 -26.76 14.17 -10.91
N GLY A 305 -26.38 15.05 -11.85
CA GLY A 305 -27.26 15.61 -12.88
C GLY A 305 -28.10 16.82 -12.46
N ASP A 306 -27.89 17.36 -11.26
CA ASP A 306 -28.57 18.57 -10.77
C ASP A 306 -27.83 19.84 -11.21
N HIS A 307 -27.81 20.06 -12.52
CA HIS A 307 -27.10 21.18 -13.14
C HIS A 307 -27.70 22.54 -12.76
N GLU A 308 -29.03 22.63 -12.59
CA GLU A 308 -29.69 23.89 -12.21
C GLU A 308 -29.22 24.38 -10.83
N GLN A 309 -29.14 23.46 -9.86
CA GLN A 309 -28.63 23.83 -8.54
C GLN A 309 -27.12 24.14 -8.59
N ALA A 310 -26.33 23.39 -9.38
CA ALA A 310 -24.91 23.66 -9.55
C ALA A 310 -24.65 25.07 -10.09
N ASP A 311 -25.36 25.48 -11.15
CA ASP A 311 -25.24 26.79 -11.79
C ASP A 311 -25.66 27.93 -10.84
N ALA A 312 -26.65 27.69 -9.97
CA ALA A 312 -27.06 28.65 -8.96
C ALA A 312 -25.98 28.87 -7.88
N ILE A 313 -25.31 27.80 -7.44
CA ILE A 313 -24.20 27.89 -6.48
C ILE A 313 -22.98 28.55 -7.15
N GLU A 314 -22.68 28.19 -8.40
CA GLU A 314 -21.60 28.80 -9.19
C GLU A 314 -21.81 30.30 -9.39
N SER A 315 -23.05 30.74 -9.63
CA SER A 315 -23.38 32.17 -9.72
C SER A 315 -23.09 32.93 -8.41
N SER A 316 -23.32 32.28 -7.26
CA SER A 316 -22.96 32.85 -5.95
C SER A 316 -21.44 32.88 -5.75
N LEU A 317 -20.74 31.82 -6.14
CA LEU A 317 -19.29 31.74 -6.09
C LEU A 317 -18.64 32.83 -6.96
N ASP A 318 -19.17 33.05 -8.16
CA ASP A 318 -18.71 34.08 -9.09
C ASP A 318 -18.83 35.51 -8.53
N HIS A 319 -19.79 35.75 -7.64
CA HIS A 319 -20.05 37.09 -7.08
C HIS A 319 -19.15 37.44 -5.88
N ASN A 320 -18.76 36.43 -5.11
CA ASN A 320 -18.14 36.60 -3.80
C ASN A 320 -16.80 35.87 -3.63
N GLY A 321 -16.48 34.90 -4.48
CA GLY A 321 -15.33 34.00 -4.29
C GLY A 321 -13.98 34.71 -4.20
N ASP A 322 -13.82 35.81 -4.95
CA ASP A 322 -12.60 36.64 -4.92
C ASP A 322 -12.41 37.42 -3.62
N LYS A 323 -13.50 37.74 -2.91
CA LYS A 323 -13.47 38.44 -1.62
C LYS A 323 -13.24 37.47 -0.46
N GLU A 324 -13.84 36.28 -0.55
CA GLU A 324 -13.82 35.30 0.54
C GLU A 324 -12.52 34.48 0.57
N ASP A 325 -12.11 33.89 -0.57
CA ASP A 325 -10.81 33.21 -0.71
C ASP A 325 -10.29 33.31 -2.16
N PRO A 326 -9.60 34.42 -2.49
CA PRO A 326 -9.13 34.70 -3.85
C PRO A 326 -8.20 33.62 -4.41
N ARG A 327 -7.41 32.92 -3.57
CA ARG A 327 -6.52 31.85 -4.03
C ARG A 327 -7.32 30.65 -4.51
N THR A 328 -8.24 30.15 -3.69
CA THR A 328 -9.03 28.97 -4.03
C THR A 328 -10.01 29.26 -5.17
N TYR A 329 -10.55 30.48 -5.24
CA TYR A 329 -11.38 30.89 -6.37
C TYR A 329 -10.57 31.03 -7.67
N ALA A 330 -9.33 31.54 -7.62
CA ALA A 330 -8.44 31.53 -8.79
C ALA A 330 -8.14 30.11 -9.27
N LEU A 331 -7.87 29.18 -8.33
CA LEU A 331 -7.67 27.77 -8.64
C LEU A 331 -8.92 27.14 -9.29
N TYR A 332 -10.10 27.44 -8.76
CA TYR A 332 -11.38 27.00 -9.34
C TYR A 332 -11.53 27.43 -10.80
N LEU A 333 -11.40 28.74 -11.06
CA LEU A 333 -11.54 29.32 -12.41
C LEU A 333 -10.53 28.71 -13.40
N ALA A 334 -9.28 28.53 -12.96
CA ALA A 334 -8.26 27.88 -13.78
C ALA A 334 -8.59 26.41 -14.08
N THR A 335 -9.22 25.70 -13.14
CA THR A 335 -9.56 24.27 -13.29
C THR A 335 -10.76 24.03 -14.20
N ILE A 336 -11.77 24.92 -14.16
CA ILE A 336 -12.92 24.82 -15.07
C ILE A 336 -12.63 25.39 -16.47
N ASP A 337 -11.39 25.87 -16.69
CA ASP A 337 -10.94 26.55 -17.92
C ASP A 337 -11.85 27.73 -18.31
N GLU A 338 -12.31 28.49 -17.31
CA GLU A 338 -13.12 29.70 -17.52
C GLU A 338 -12.43 30.93 -16.92
N LYS A 339 -12.55 32.07 -17.61
CA LYS A 339 -12.01 33.37 -17.14
C LYS A 339 -10.51 33.25 -16.76
N GLN A 340 -9.71 32.57 -17.58
CA GLN A 340 -8.30 32.23 -17.32
C GLN A 340 -7.45 33.45 -16.97
N MET A 341 -7.71 34.59 -17.63
CA MET A 341 -7.02 35.86 -17.31
C MET A 341 -7.39 36.39 -15.93
N THR A 342 -8.64 36.26 -15.51
CA THR A 342 -9.07 36.62 -14.14
C THR A 342 -8.45 35.69 -13.11
N ALA A 343 -8.41 34.38 -13.38
CA ALA A 343 -7.71 33.41 -12.53
C ALA A 343 -6.24 33.80 -12.33
N LEU A 344 -5.54 34.11 -13.43
CA LEU A 344 -4.14 34.54 -13.41
C LEU A 344 -3.94 35.85 -12.64
N GLU A 345 -4.80 36.85 -12.85
CA GLU A 345 -4.73 38.13 -12.14
C GLU A 345 -4.91 37.95 -10.62
N LEU A 346 -5.86 37.11 -10.20
CA LEU A 346 -6.10 36.80 -8.80
C LEU A 346 -4.91 36.04 -8.18
N ALA A 347 -4.42 34.99 -8.84
CA ALA A 347 -3.28 34.23 -8.36
C ALA A 347 -2.00 35.08 -8.25
N GLN A 348 -1.80 36.01 -9.18
CA GLN A 348 -0.64 36.92 -9.16
C GLN A 348 -0.72 37.93 -8.00
N LYS A 349 -1.91 38.46 -7.70
CA LYS A 349 -2.16 39.31 -6.53
C LYS A 349 -1.95 38.54 -5.23
N GLU A 350 -2.40 37.29 -5.17
CA GLU A 350 -2.21 36.45 -3.99
C GLU A 350 -0.74 36.15 -3.71
N LEU A 351 0.10 36.01 -4.75
CA LEU A 351 1.54 35.86 -4.58
C LEU A 351 2.21 37.06 -3.87
N ASP A 352 1.62 38.26 -3.98
CA ASP A 352 2.09 39.44 -3.24
C ASP A 352 1.68 39.40 -1.76
N VAL A 353 0.65 38.62 -1.42
CA VAL A 353 0.12 38.48 -0.06
C VAL A 353 0.81 37.32 0.67
N ARG A 354 0.76 36.12 0.09
CA ARG A 354 1.32 34.86 0.61
C ARG A 354 2.12 34.11 -0.45
N LYS A 355 3.06 33.27 -0.04
CA LYS A 355 3.96 32.52 -0.95
C LYS A 355 4.16 31.08 -0.52
N ASP A 356 3.15 30.52 0.13
CA ASP A 356 3.11 29.10 0.48
C ASP A 356 3.06 28.20 -0.78
N VAL A 357 3.24 26.89 -0.55
CA VAL A 357 3.22 25.84 -1.60
C VAL A 357 1.99 25.97 -2.49
N PHE A 358 0.80 26.18 -1.92
CA PHE A 358 -0.47 26.19 -2.64
C PHE A 358 -0.70 27.47 -3.43
N THR A 359 -0.11 28.59 -3.01
CA THR A 359 -0.17 29.86 -3.76
C THR A 359 0.73 29.77 -5.00
N LEU A 360 1.90 29.15 -4.87
CA LEU A 360 2.80 28.88 -5.99
C LEU A 360 2.17 27.90 -6.99
N ASP A 361 1.54 26.83 -6.50
CA ASP A 361 0.76 25.88 -7.30
C ASP A 361 -0.40 26.57 -8.04
N THR A 362 -1.22 27.33 -7.33
CA THR A 362 -2.36 28.07 -7.93
C THR A 362 -1.90 29.00 -9.06
N LEU A 363 -0.79 29.73 -8.86
CA LEU A 363 -0.23 30.59 -9.91
C LEU A 363 0.29 29.78 -11.10
N ALA A 364 0.98 28.66 -10.84
CA ALA A 364 1.44 27.78 -11.90
C ALA A 364 0.26 27.24 -12.72
N TRP A 365 -0.80 26.77 -12.05
CA TRP A 365 -2.00 26.27 -12.70
C TRP A 365 -2.72 27.34 -13.51
N ALA A 366 -2.90 28.55 -12.95
CA ALA A 366 -3.51 29.67 -13.66
C ALA A 366 -2.68 30.15 -14.87
N LEU A 367 -1.34 30.12 -14.78
CA LEU A 367 -0.46 30.38 -15.93
C LEU A 367 -0.62 29.33 -17.02
N ASN A 368 -0.75 28.05 -16.65
CA ASN A 368 -0.98 26.96 -17.58
C ASN A 368 -2.33 27.11 -18.31
N ALA A 369 -3.41 27.33 -17.56
CA ALA A 369 -4.74 27.58 -18.11
C ALA A 369 -4.76 28.82 -19.04
N ALA A 370 -3.98 29.86 -18.71
CA ALA A 370 -3.80 31.03 -19.57
C ALA A 370 -2.90 30.79 -20.81
N GLY A 371 -2.58 29.54 -21.14
CA GLY A 371 -1.78 29.14 -22.29
C GLY A 371 -0.30 29.48 -22.17
N GLN A 372 0.22 29.58 -20.94
CA GLN A 372 1.61 29.98 -20.66
C GLN A 372 2.38 28.92 -19.83
N PRO A 373 2.46 27.66 -20.31
CA PRO A 373 3.07 26.55 -19.59
C PRO A 373 4.56 26.79 -19.27
N GLU A 374 5.30 27.47 -20.14
CA GLU A 374 6.71 27.81 -19.95
C GLU A 374 6.93 28.75 -18.75
N ARG A 375 5.97 29.64 -18.50
CA ARG A 375 5.99 30.51 -17.32
C ARG A 375 5.48 29.80 -16.07
N ALA A 376 4.57 28.84 -16.22
CA ALA A 376 4.04 28.04 -15.11
C ALA A 376 5.11 27.15 -14.47
N TYR A 377 5.92 26.49 -15.30
CA TYR A 377 6.90 25.49 -14.90
C TYR A 377 7.87 25.90 -13.77
N PRO A 378 8.51 27.09 -13.77
CA PRO A 378 9.37 27.51 -12.66
C PRO A 378 8.63 27.76 -11.33
N TYR A 379 7.34 28.14 -11.36
CA TYR A 379 6.53 28.26 -10.15
C TYR A 379 6.09 26.89 -9.64
N MET A 380 5.72 25.98 -10.55
CA MET A 380 5.42 24.59 -10.21
C MET A 380 6.62 23.92 -9.52
N LYS A 381 7.82 24.07 -10.09
CA LYS A 381 9.04 23.58 -9.46
C LYS A 381 9.30 24.18 -8.09
N GLN A 382 8.93 25.44 -7.85
CA GLN A 382 9.04 26.04 -6.52
C GLN A 382 8.04 25.43 -5.54
N ALA A 383 6.80 25.19 -5.95
CA ALA A 383 5.79 24.55 -5.11
C ALA A 383 6.20 23.13 -4.69
N LEU A 384 6.85 22.38 -5.58
CA LEU A 384 7.31 21.00 -5.32
C LEU A 384 8.55 20.91 -4.43
N ARG A 385 9.30 22.01 -4.21
CA ARG A 385 10.58 21.99 -3.47
C ARG A 385 10.46 21.43 -2.05
N GLU A 386 9.31 21.60 -1.43
CA GLU A 386 9.11 21.15 -0.06
C GLU A 386 8.89 19.64 0.06
N GLY A 387 8.59 18.94 -1.04
CA GLY A 387 8.33 17.50 -1.04
C GLY A 387 6.92 17.13 -0.58
N THR A 388 5.99 18.09 -0.56
CA THR A 388 4.59 17.88 -0.18
C THR A 388 3.97 16.78 -1.03
N GLN A 389 3.48 15.73 -0.37
CA GLN A 389 2.81 14.62 -1.03
C GLN A 389 1.33 15.00 -1.19
N ASP A 390 0.95 15.62 -2.31
CA ASP A 390 -0.43 16.05 -2.57
C ASP A 390 -0.85 15.68 -4.00
N ALA A 391 -2.03 15.08 -4.13
CA ALA A 391 -2.52 14.55 -5.40
C ALA A 391 -2.72 15.64 -6.45
N ARG A 392 -3.27 16.78 -6.04
CA ARG A 392 -3.55 17.91 -6.95
C ARG A 392 -2.24 18.58 -7.37
N LEU A 393 -1.31 18.75 -6.44
CA LEU A 393 0.02 19.29 -6.73
C LEU A 393 0.77 18.44 -7.78
N PHE A 394 0.74 17.11 -7.63
CA PHE A 394 1.35 16.21 -8.62
C PHE A 394 0.58 16.17 -9.94
N TYR A 395 -0.75 16.25 -9.89
CA TYR A 395 -1.58 16.33 -11.09
C TYR A 395 -1.24 17.58 -11.92
N HIS A 396 -1.22 18.76 -11.31
CA HIS A 396 -0.85 20.00 -11.97
C HIS A 396 0.59 19.95 -12.50
N ALA A 397 1.53 19.39 -11.73
CA ALA A 397 2.91 19.21 -12.16
C ALA A 397 3.02 18.38 -13.43
N GLY A 398 2.29 17.26 -13.48
CA GLY A 398 2.26 16.38 -14.64
C GLY A 398 1.67 17.06 -15.88
N VAL A 399 0.55 17.76 -15.74
CA VAL A 399 -0.08 18.49 -16.84
C VAL A 399 0.81 19.64 -17.34
N ILE A 400 1.42 20.42 -16.43
CA ILE A 400 2.34 21.50 -16.80
C ILE A 400 3.58 20.94 -17.50
N ALA A 401 4.15 19.84 -17.01
CA ALA A 401 5.28 19.18 -17.65
C ALA A 401 4.89 18.67 -19.06
N HIS A 402 3.71 18.06 -19.20
CA HIS A 402 3.16 17.61 -20.48
C HIS A 402 3.00 18.79 -21.47
N ALA A 403 2.47 19.92 -21.02
CA ALA A 403 2.30 21.13 -21.81
C ALA A 403 3.62 21.81 -22.23
N ASN A 404 4.72 21.51 -21.54
CA ASN A 404 6.09 21.92 -21.92
C ASN A 404 6.83 20.82 -22.70
N ASP A 405 6.11 19.84 -23.24
CA ASP A 405 6.66 18.68 -23.96
C ASP A 405 7.68 17.85 -23.13
N ASN A 406 7.69 17.98 -21.80
CA ASN A 406 8.51 17.17 -20.91
C ASN A 406 7.78 15.89 -20.47
N ILE A 407 7.69 14.93 -21.39
CA ILE A 407 6.89 13.71 -21.25
C ILE A 407 7.37 12.82 -20.09
N GLU A 408 8.69 12.68 -19.89
CA GLU A 408 9.24 11.85 -18.81
C GLU A 408 8.89 12.42 -17.43
N GLU A 409 9.05 13.73 -17.25
CA GLU A 409 8.67 14.40 -16.00
C GLU A 409 7.16 14.35 -15.78
N ALA A 410 6.36 14.46 -16.85
CA ALA A 410 4.91 14.31 -16.77
C ALA A 410 4.50 12.92 -16.25
N GLN A 411 5.12 11.85 -16.77
CA GLN A 411 4.89 10.48 -16.32
C GLN A 411 5.32 10.28 -14.86
N GLU A 412 6.47 10.85 -14.46
CA GLU A 412 6.93 10.80 -13.08
C GLU A 412 5.89 11.42 -12.14
N TRP A 413 5.41 12.63 -12.44
CA TRP A 413 4.42 13.29 -11.59
C TRP A 413 3.08 12.58 -11.59
N PHE A 414 2.58 12.11 -12.74
CA PHE A 414 1.35 11.32 -12.79
C PHE A 414 1.43 10.01 -12.01
N SER A 415 2.58 9.34 -12.00
CA SER A 415 2.78 8.15 -11.17
C SER A 415 2.61 8.44 -9.67
N LYS A 416 3.01 9.64 -9.22
CA LYS A 416 2.87 10.10 -7.83
C LYS A 416 1.45 10.52 -7.47
N VAL A 417 0.57 10.77 -8.46
CA VAL A 417 -0.86 10.99 -8.21
C VAL A 417 -1.55 9.69 -7.78
N LEU A 418 -1.17 8.54 -8.35
CA LEU A 418 -1.89 7.28 -8.21
C LEU A 418 -2.16 6.84 -6.75
N PRO A 419 -1.20 6.91 -5.80
CA PRO A 419 -1.45 6.53 -4.41
C PRO A 419 -2.45 7.44 -3.69
N PHE A 420 -2.65 8.65 -4.19
CA PHE A 420 -3.45 9.71 -3.58
C PHE A 420 -4.66 10.12 -4.44
N LYS A 421 -4.94 9.41 -5.53
CA LYS A 421 -5.95 9.77 -6.54
C LYS A 421 -7.34 10.06 -5.94
N GLN A 422 -7.70 9.37 -4.86
CA GLN A 422 -8.92 9.58 -4.08
C GLN A 422 -9.08 10.98 -3.50
N MET A 423 -7.99 11.74 -3.36
CA MET A 423 -7.99 13.12 -2.85
C MET A 423 -8.41 14.15 -3.90
N LEU A 424 -8.31 13.80 -5.18
CA LEU A 424 -8.82 14.64 -6.27
C LEU A 424 -10.35 14.65 -6.25
N LEU A 425 -10.94 15.80 -6.61
CA LEU A 425 -12.36 15.87 -6.91
C LEU A 425 -12.68 14.99 -8.12
N PRO A 426 -13.89 14.43 -8.24
CA PRO A 426 -14.25 13.59 -9.37
C PRO A 426 -13.95 14.21 -10.75
N SER A 427 -14.24 15.49 -10.98
CA SER A 427 -13.90 16.15 -12.25
C SER A 427 -12.39 16.15 -12.54
N GLU A 428 -11.57 16.40 -11.52
CA GLU A 428 -10.12 16.36 -11.61
C GLU A 428 -9.60 14.94 -11.86
N ARG A 429 -10.23 13.91 -11.27
CA ARG A 429 -9.88 12.50 -11.53
C ARG A 429 -10.15 12.12 -12.98
N ASP A 430 -11.30 12.53 -13.51
CA ASP A 430 -11.69 12.25 -14.89
C ASP A 430 -10.74 12.93 -15.87
N GLU A 431 -10.23 14.12 -15.55
CA GLU A 431 -9.24 14.82 -16.35
C GLU A 431 -7.85 14.19 -16.26
N PHE A 432 -7.39 13.87 -15.03
CA PHE A 432 -6.17 13.11 -14.81
C PHE A 432 -6.14 11.79 -15.62
N ASP A 433 -7.25 11.04 -15.62
CA ASP A 433 -7.36 9.78 -16.36
C ASP A 433 -7.26 9.96 -17.88
N ARG A 434 -7.64 11.13 -18.42
CA ARG A 434 -7.44 11.45 -19.83
C ARG A 434 -5.99 11.86 -20.12
N GLU A 435 -5.41 12.69 -19.26
CA GLU A 435 -4.06 13.23 -19.44
C GLU A 435 -2.98 12.14 -19.33
N ILE A 436 -3.09 11.22 -18.36
CA ILE A 436 -2.12 10.12 -18.21
C ILE A 436 -2.10 9.22 -19.46
N VAL A 437 -3.27 8.93 -20.04
CA VAL A 437 -3.38 8.17 -21.30
C VAL A 437 -2.77 8.93 -22.47
N ALA A 438 -2.99 10.24 -22.55
CA ALA A 438 -2.42 11.07 -23.61
C ALA A 438 -0.88 11.10 -23.57
N VAL A 439 -0.31 11.22 -22.36
CA VAL A 439 1.14 11.18 -22.13
C VAL A 439 1.73 9.80 -22.48
N ASP A 440 1.09 8.71 -22.07
CA ASP A 440 1.54 7.34 -22.39
C ASP A 440 1.46 7.06 -23.90
N LEU A 441 0.44 7.54 -24.59
CA LEU A 441 0.35 7.44 -26.05
C LEU A 441 1.49 8.22 -26.73
N LYS A 442 1.83 9.41 -26.23
CA LYS A 442 2.89 10.27 -26.78
C LYS A 442 4.28 9.69 -26.52
N SER A 443 4.52 9.08 -25.36
CA SER A 443 5.77 8.36 -25.05
C SER A 443 5.93 7.08 -25.91
N HIS A 444 4.85 6.35 -26.15
CA HIS A 444 4.88 5.22 -27.07
C HIS A 444 5.14 5.64 -28.52
N LEU A 445 4.56 6.74 -29.00
CA LEU A 445 4.81 7.26 -30.34
C LEU A 445 6.24 7.81 -30.53
N SER A 446 6.82 8.46 -29.51
CA SER A 446 8.21 8.90 -29.56
C SER A 446 9.18 7.71 -29.59
N SER A 447 8.92 6.66 -28.79
CA SER A 447 9.71 5.41 -28.80
C SER A 447 9.66 4.66 -30.15
N LEU A 448 8.53 4.74 -30.86
CA LEU A 448 8.35 4.13 -32.18
C LEU A 448 9.19 4.82 -33.28
N THR A 449 9.46 6.12 -33.13
CA THR A 449 10.33 6.89 -34.05
C THR A 449 11.82 6.78 -33.72
N TRP A 450 12.16 6.37 -32.49
CA TRP A 450 13.53 6.24 -32.00
C TRP A 450 14.16 4.86 -32.28
N ASN A 451 13.33 3.80 -32.36
CA ASN A 451 13.73 2.43 -32.70
C ASN A 451 14.30 2.24 -34.13
N ILE A 452 14.28 3.29 -34.97
CA ILE A 452 14.89 3.28 -36.31
C ILE A 452 16.34 3.83 -36.29
N ARG A 453 16.86 4.38 -35.17
CA ARG A 453 18.14 5.11 -35.19
C ARG A 453 19.27 4.69 -34.25
N ILE A 454 19.08 3.88 -33.22
CA ILE A 454 20.19 3.64 -32.26
C ILE A 454 20.44 2.16 -32.01
N THR A 455 21.02 1.55 -33.04
CA THR A 455 21.87 0.35 -32.99
C THR A 455 23.31 0.71 -32.56
N ALA A 456 23.50 1.76 -31.75
CA ALA A 456 24.85 2.27 -31.48
C ALA A 456 24.98 2.99 -30.13
N ILE A 457 25.85 2.44 -29.27
CA ILE A 457 26.55 3.12 -28.15
C ILE A 457 25.69 3.18 -26.86
N ALA A 458 25.69 2.18 -25.97
CA ALA A 458 26.78 1.84 -25.04
C ALA A 458 27.39 3.07 -24.34
N ALA A 459 26.76 3.57 -23.27
CA ALA A 459 27.43 4.31 -22.20
C ALA A 459 26.56 4.44 -20.93
N SER A 460 26.82 3.56 -19.96
CA SER A 460 27.10 3.94 -18.56
C SER A 460 25.94 4.26 -17.59
N LEU A 461 25.67 3.28 -16.73
CA LEU A 461 25.75 3.36 -15.25
C LEU A 461 24.84 4.40 -14.55
N VAL A 462 23.62 4.02 -14.16
CA VAL A 462 23.25 3.39 -12.86
C VAL A 462 23.51 4.31 -11.66
N PHE A 463 22.43 4.96 -11.20
CA PHE A 463 22.15 5.16 -9.78
C PHE A 463 20.66 4.81 -9.58
N ALA A 464 20.40 3.56 -9.20
CA ALA A 464 19.10 3.14 -8.70
C ALA A 464 19.32 2.47 -7.35
N SER A 465 18.93 3.17 -6.28
CA SER A 465 18.63 2.57 -4.98
C SER A 465 17.11 2.54 -4.88
N GLY A 466 16.50 1.51 -5.45
CA GLY A 466 15.11 1.15 -5.21
C GLY A 466 15.12 -0.18 -4.48
N SER A 467 14.62 -0.20 -3.26
CA SER A 467 14.47 -1.42 -2.47
C SER A 467 13.69 -2.46 -3.28
N ALA A 468 14.36 -3.55 -3.66
CA ALA A 468 13.70 -4.74 -4.18
C ALA A 468 12.85 -5.34 -3.05
N SER A 469 11.61 -5.74 -3.37
CA SER A 469 10.84 -6.64 -2.51
C SER A 469 11.25 -8.06 -2.87
N ALA A 470 11.91 -8.75 -1.94
CA ALA A 470 12.27 -10.16 -2.04
C ALA A 470 11.03 -11.07 -1.99
N SER A 471 10.94 -12.14 -2.79
CA SER A 471 10.07 -13.30 -2.47
C SER A 471 10.39 -14.55 -3.28
N SER A 472 10.37 -15.72 -2.64
CA SER A 472 10.48 -17.06 -3.27
C SER A 472 9.16 -17.85 -3.39
N HIS A 473 8.03 -17.29 -2.94
CA HIS A 473 6.71 -17.89 -3.15
C HIS A 473 5.64 -16.88 -3.59
N MET A 474 6.03 -15.68 -3.98
CA MET A 474 5.13 -14.67 -4.54
C MET A 474 5.70 -14.18 -5.88
N ASP A 475 5.66 -15.08 -6.85
CA ASP A 475 6.40 -15.01 -8.10
C ASP A 475 5.85 -13.99 -9.12
N ALA A 476 4.69 -13.36 -8.84
CA ALA A 476 4.14 -12.25 -9.60
C ALA A 476 3.42 -11.21 -8.70
N PRO A 477 3.46 -9.90 -9.03
CA PRO A 477 2.84 -8.86 -8.21
C PRO A 477 1.35 -9.09 -7.89
N LEU A 478 0.52 -9.55 -8.83
CA LEU A 478 -0.91 -9.70 -8.56
C LEU A 478 -1.27 -10.95 -7.76
N ILE A 479 -0.49 -12.03 -7.83
CA ILE A 479 -0.80 -13.25 -7.06
C ILE A 479 -0.49 -13.08 -5.57
N THR A 480 0.38 -12.13 -5.22
CA THR A 480 0.66 -11.72 -3.82
C THR A 480 -0.60 -11.29 -3.05
N LEU A 481 -1.62 -10.83 -3.77
CA LEU A 481 -2.89 -10.34 -3.21
C LEU A 481 -3.94 -11.46 -3.04
N ASP A 482 -3.64 -12.69 -3.46
CA ASP A 482 -4.52 -13.86 -3.40
C ASP A 482 -3.75 -15.09 -2.89
N PRO A 483 -3.36 -15.13 -1.60
CA PRO A 483 -2.44 -16.14 -1.09
C PRO A 483 -2.99 -17.57 -1.22
N ALA A 484 -4.30 -17.79 -1.09
CA ALA A 484 -4.90 -19.11 -1.25
C ALA A 484 -4.84 -19.66 -2.68
N ALA A 485 -4.72 -18.79 -3.70
CA ALA A 485 -4.51 -19.19 -5.09
C ALA A 485 -3.03 -19.16 -5.50
N ASN A 486 -2.14 -18.74 -4.60
CA ASN A 486 -0.72 -18.63 -4.87
C ASN A 486 -0.06 -19.99 -4.77
N THR A 487 0.64 -20.40 -5.83
CA THR A 487 1.35 -21.68 -5.90
C THR A 487 2.76 -21.52 -5.35
N THR A 488 3.20 -22.44 -4.50
CA THR A 488 4.58 -22.46 -4.00
C THR A 488 5.42 -23.32 -4.95
N ASP A 489 5.19 -24.63 -4.91
CA ASP A 489 6.02 -25.63 -5.54
C ASP A 489 5.22 -26.71 -6.22
N LEU A 490 5.79 -27.22 -7.31
CA LEU A 490 5.30 -28.39 -8.01
C LEU A 490 6.38 -29.45 -7.99
N TYR A 491 6.01 -30.65 -7.58
CA TYR A 491 6.87 -31.83 -7.58
C TYR A 491 6.31 -32.84 -8.58
N ALA A 492 7.20 -33.54 -9.28
CA ALA A 492 6.83 -34.63 -10.15
C ALA A 492 8.00 -35.60 -10.31
N PHE A 493 7.84 -36.86 -9.89
CA PHE A 493 8.88 -37.88 -9.98
C PHE A 493 8.28 -39.29 -10.05
N VAL A 494 9.11 -40.25 -10.45
CA VAL A 494 8.71 -41.67 -10.48
C VAL A 494 8.93 -42.25 -9.10
N ASP A 495 7.91 -42.93 -8.58
CA ASP A 495 8.04 -43.81 -7.44
C ASP A 495 7.71 -45.26 -7.84
N GLN A 496 8.07 -46.21 -6.98
CA GLN A 496 7.77 -47.62 -7.14
C GLN A 496 7.27 -48.21 -5.83
N ASP A 497 6.08 -48.81 -5.87
CA ASP A 497 5.49 -49.45 -4.70
C ASP A 497 6.20 -50.76 -4.30
N GLU A 498 5.79 -51.34 -3.17
CA GLU A 498 6.35 -52.61 -2.67
C GLU A 498 6.14 -53.80 -3.64
N ASN A 499 5.16 -53.71 -4.55
CA ASN A 499 4.88 -54.73 -5.56
C ASN A 499 5.71 -54.55 -6.84
N GLY A 500 6.50 -53.47 -6.93
CA GLY A 500 7.28 -53.10 -8.10
C GLY A 500 6.48 -52.34 -9.16
N GLU A 501 5.23 -51.96 -8.88
CA GLU A 501 4.43 -51.11 -9.76
C GLU A 501 4.91 -49.66 -9.68
N LYS A 502 5.21 -49.08 -10.84
CA LYS A 502 5.65 -47.69 -10.92
C LYS A 502 4.46 -46.75 -10.91
N ASN A 503 4.64 -45.61 -10.26
CA ASN A 503 3.70 -44.51 -10.18
C ASN A 503 4.38 -43.19 -10.56
N LEU A 504 3.62 -42.28 -11.14
CA LEU A 504 4.01 -40.87 -11.22
C LEU A 504 3.44 -40.16 -10.00
N VAL A 505 4.32 -39.72 -9.11
CA VAL A 505 3.97 -38.84 -8.00
C VAL A 505 3.88 -37.42 -8.55
N VAL A 506 2.81 -36.70 -8.22
CA VAL A 506 2.72 -35.26 -8.42
C VAL A 506 2.23 -34.57 -7.16
N ALA A 507 2.83 -33.45 -6.78
CA ALA A 507 2.40 -32.66 -5.63
C ALA A 507 2.44 -31.17 -5.92
N LEU A 508 1.45 -30.42 -5.45
CA LEU A 508 1.34 -28.98 -5.57
C LEU A 508 1.18 -28.35 -4.19
N GLY A 509 2.13 -27.51 -3.81
CA GLY A 509 2.03 -26.61 -2.67
C GLY A 509 1.33 -25.30 -3.07
N VAL A 510 0.49 -24.78 -2.16
CA VAL A 510 -0.21 -23.51 -2.29
C VAL A 510 -0.29 -22.83 -0.93
N TYR A 511 -0.65 -21.55 -0.95
CA TYR A 511 -0.82 -20.76 0.27
C TYR A 511 0.50 -20.66 1.06
N PRO A 512 1.50 -19.94 0.52
CA PRO A 512 2.81 -19.84 1.16
C PRO A 512 2.79 -19.09 2.49
N PHE A 513 3.85 -19.30 3.29
CA PHE A 513 4.11 -18.59 4.54
C PHE A 513 2.96 -18.73 5.55
N GLU A 514 2.43 -19.94 5.71
CA GLU A 514 1.43 -20.19 6.74
C GLU A 514 2.09 -20.21 8.11
N GLU A 515 1.82 -19.17 8.87
CA GLU A 515 2.25 -19.04 10.25
C GLU A 515 1.59 -20.12 11.13
N PRO A 516 2.33 -21.10 11.68
CA PRO A 516 1.74 -22.17 12.48
C PRO A 516 0.89 -21.63 13.66
N CYS A 517 1.30 -20.51 14.27
CA CYS A 517 0.64 -19.96 15.47
C CYS A 517 -0.52 -18.99 15.23
N ILE A 518 -1.03 -18.85 14.00
CA ILE A 518 -2.10 -17.87 13.72
C ILE A 518 -3.36 -18.11 14.59
N GLY A 519 -4.11 -17.04 14.90
CA GLY A 519 -5.22 -16.99 15.87
C GLY A 519 -6.44 -17.90 15.58
N PRO A 520 -7.66 -17.54 16.02
CA PRO A 520 -8.79 -18.47 16.00
C PRO A 520 -9.19 -18.95 14.60
N ASN A 521 -8.78 -18.22 13.55
CA ASN A 521 -9.05 -18.53 12.17
C ASN A 521 -7.81 -19.13 11.51
N LYS A 522 -7.91 -20.40 11.12
CA LYS A 522 -6.81 -21.14 10.49
C LYS A 522 -6.86 -21.06 8.98
N TYR A 523 -5.69 -21.26 8.39
CA TYR A 523 -5.54 -21.46 6.95
C TYR A 523 -6.30 -22.71 6.52
N ASN A 524 -6.91 -22.64 5.34
CA ASN A 524 -7.65 -23.74 4.74
C ASN A 524 -7.55 -23.62 3.22
N PHE A 525 -7.70 -24.73 2.50
CA PHE A 525 -7.91 -24.65 1.04
C PHE A 525 -9.14 -23.79 0.76
N ASP A 526 -9.07 -22.91 -0.22
CA ASP A 526 -10.18 -22.01 -0.52
C ASP A 526 -11.16 -22.70 -1.48
N ASP A 527 -12.41 -22.87 -1.04
CA ASP A 527 -13.50 -23.51 -1.78
C ASP A 527 -13.79 -22.84 -3.14
N ASP A 528 -13.38 -21.57 -3.31
CA ASP A 528 -13.56 -20.79 -4.54
C ASP A 528 -12.33 -20.79 -5.47
N VAL A 529 -11.25 -21.49 -5.12
CA VAL A 529 -10.12 -21.75 -6.03
C VAL A 529 -10.28 -23.12 -6.67
N ARG A 530 -10.08 -23.18 -7.99
CA ARG A 530 -9.84 -24.46 -8.64
C ARG A 530 -8.35 -24.71 -8.77
N TYR A 531 -7.87 -25.70 -8.02
CA TYR A 531 -6.50 -26.20 -8.11
C TYR A 531 -6.44 -27.32 -9.14
N ALA A 532 -5.46 -27.29 -10.04
CA ALA A 532 -5.32 -28.31 -11.05
C ALA A 532 -3.87 -28.66 -11.37
N ILE A 533 -3.56 -29.96 -11.34
CA ILE A 533 -2.31 -30.51 -11.86
C ILE A 533 -2.57 -31.08 -13.27
N HIS A 534 -1.71 -30.73 -14.21
CA HIS A 534 -1.86 -31.05 -15.63
C HIS A 534 -0.75 -31.96 -16.11
N ILE A 535 -1.12 -33.00 -16.86
CA ILE A 535 -0.18 -33.93 -17.49
C ILE A 535 -0.24 -33.76 -19.00
N ALA A 536 0.91 -33.56 -19.62
CA ALA A 536 1.14 -33.57 -21.06
C ALA A 536 1.79 -34.89 -21.47
N LEU A 537 1.24 -35.57 -22.47
CA LEU A 537 1.74 -36.86 -22.96
C LEU A 537 2.25 -36.74 -24.40
N GLY A 538 3.32 -37.48 -24.71
CA GLY A 538 3.90 -37.56 -26.05
C GLY A 538 4.10 -36.20 -26.71
N ASP A 539 3.45 -36.00 -27.86
CA ASP A 539 3.58 -34.80 -28.69
C ASP A 539 3.10 -33.51 -28.01
N ASP A 540 2.28 -33.62 -26.97
CA ASP A 540 1.77 -32.48 -26.21
C ASP A 540 2.80 -31.89 -25.26
N VAL A 541 3.81 -32.67 -24.83
CA VAL A 541 4.93 -32.21 -24.00
C VAL A 541 5.66 -31.08 -24.72
N ARG A 542 6.10 -31.32 -25.96
CA ARG A 542 6.79 -30.30 -26.79
C ARG A 542 5.90 -29.09 -27.13
N LYS A 543 4.58 -29.26 -27.10
CA LYS A 543 3.60 -28.21 -27.44
C LYS A 543 3.11 -27.43 -26.22
N GLY A 544 3.52 -27.80 -25.00
CA GLY A 544 3.03 -27.15 -23.77
C GLY A 544 1.52 -27.32 -23.56
N ARG A 545 0.93 -28.42 -24.03
CA ARG A 545 -0.52 -28.65 -23.95
C ARG A 545 -0.82 -29.72 -22.90
N ARG A 546 -1.83 -29.49 -22.07
CA ARG A 546 -2.35 -30.55 -21.19
C ARG A 546 -3.10 -31.61 -21.99
N THR A 547 -2.75 -32.87 -21.78
CA THR A 547 -3.49 -34.04 -22.26
C THR A 547 -4.49 -34.51 -21.19
N MET A 548 -4.14 -34.39 -19.91
CA MET A 548 -4.98 -34.74 -18.77
C MET A 548 -4.93 -33.62 -17.73
N SER A 549 -5.96 -33.50 -16.89
CA SER A 549 -5.98 -32.56 -15.76
C SER A 549 -6.70 -33.16 -14.57
N TYR A 550 -6.01 -33.21 -13.44
CA TYR A 550 -6.53 -33.62 -12.15
C TYR A 550 -6.88 -32.35 -11.36
N ARG A 551 -8.15 -32.16 -11.03
CA ARG A 551 -8.64 -30.99 -10.32
C ARG A 551 -9.03 -31.36 -8.91
N PHE A 552 -8.57 -30.58 -7.94
CA PHE A 552 -8.95 -30.68 -6.55
C PHE A 552 -9.98 -29.56 -6.26
N GLU A 553 -11.15 -29.96 -5.78
CA GLU A 553 -12.24 -29.06 -5.40
C GLU A 553 -12.58 -29.33 -3.93
N PHE A 554 -12.58 -28.27 -3.10
CA PHE A 554 -12.73 -28.37 -1.65
C PHE A 554 -14.12 -27.89 -1.20
N ASP A 555 -14.58 -28.44 -0.08
CA ASP A 555 -15.84 -28.07 0.56
C ASP A 555 -15.62 -27.97 2.07
N THR A 556 -15.73 -26.75 2.59
CA THR A 556 -15.51 -26.42 4.01
C THR A 556 -16.82 -26.43 4.80
N LYS A 557 -16.79 -27.06 5.98
CA LYS A 557 -17.93 -27.12 6.89
C LYS A 557 -17.52 -26.86 8.34
N TYR A 558 -18.49 -26.38 9.11
CA TYR A 558 -18.42 -26.25 10.57
C TYR A 558 -19.43 -27.19 11.24
N LYS A 559 -18.98 -28.01 12.19
CA LYS A 559 -19.88 -28.87 12.98
C LYS A 559 -20.76 -28.08 13.94
N ASN A 560 -20.24 -26.96 14.45
CA ASN A 560 -20.93 -26.03 15.33
C ASN A 560 -20.59 -24.58 14.93
N GLU A 561 -21.59 -23.87 14.40
CA GLU A 561 -21.48 -22.44 14.06
C GLU A 561 -21.88 -21.53 15.24
N ASN A 562 -22.42 -22.08 16.34
CA ASN A 562 -22.86 -21.33 17.53
C ASN A 562 -21.73 -21.24 18.57
N THR A 563 -20.50 -21.01 18.13
CA THR A 563 -19.31 -20.89 18.98
C THR A 563 -18.30 -19.95 18.33
N ILE A 564 -17.40 -19.37 19.13
CA ILE A 564 -16.24 -18.61 18.64
C ILE A 564 -15.09 -19.52 18.21
N LEU A 565 -15.14 -20.81 18.57
CA LEU A 565 -14.09 -21.78 18.32
C LEU A 565 -14.21 -22.29 16.88
N GLN A 566 -13.56 -21.64 15.93
CA GLN A 566 -13.73 -21.97 14.50
C GLN A 566 -13.16 -23.36 14.15
N SER A 567 -11.93 -23.67 14.56
CA SER A 567 -11.25 -24.90 14.14
C SER A 567 -11.46 -26.09 15.07
N TYR A 568 -11.42 -25.88 16.39
CA TYR A 568 -11.40 -26.98 17.38
C TYR A 568 -12.31 -26.71 18.59
N LEU A 569 -13.20 -27.64 18.91
CA LEU A 569 -14.04 -27.63 20.13
C LEU A 569 -13.38 -28.33 21.32
N GLY A 570 -12.26 -29.02 21.09
CA GLY A 570 -11.50 -29.80 22.07
C GLY A 570 -10.26 -30.41 21.42
N VAL A 571 -9.67 -31.42 22.07
CA VAL A 571 -8.55 -32.20 21.51
C VAL A 571 -9.08 -33.15 20.45
N VAL A 572 -8.58 -33.03 19.22
CA VAL A 572 -8.92 -33.89 18.09
C VAL A 572 -8.16 -35.21 18.26
N ASN A 573 -8.87 -36.32 18.41
CA ASN A 573 -8.28 -37.65 18.51
C ASN A 573 -8.17 -38.34 17.15
N ASP A 574 -9.15 -38.08 16.30
CA ASP A 574 -9.23 -38.64 14.95
C ASP A 574 -9.69 -37.56 13.98
N VAL A 575 -9.25 -37.66 12.73
CA VAL A 575 -9.70 -36.77 11.66
C VAL A 575 -11.21 -36.85 11.54
N ASP A 576 -11.86 -35.70 11.44
CA ASP A 576 -13.32 -35.54 11.40
C ASP A 576 -14.04 -35.97 12.70
N ASP A 577 -13.36 -36.06 13.85
CA ASP A 577 -14.05 -36.31 15.13
C ASP A 577 -14.90 -35.12 15.63
N ALA A 578 -15.67 -35.31 16.70
CA ALA A 578 -16.57 -34.26 17.23
C ALA A 578 -15.84 -32.99 17.72
N ASN A 579 -14.54 -33.07 18.00
CA ASN A 579 -13.73 -31.96 18.47
C ASN A 579 -13.10 -31.16 17.32
N GLN A 580 -13.00 -31.72 16.11
CA GLN A 580 -12.62 -30.97 14.91
C GLN A 580 -13.84 -30.21 14.36
N ASN A 581 -13.93 -28.91 14.66
CA ASN A 581 -15.06 -28.07 14.24
C ASN A 581 -15.00 -27.71 12.75
N LEU A 582 -13.84 -27.22 12.28
CA LEU A 582 -13.59 -26.93 10.86
C LEU A 582 -13.15 -28.23 10.19
N THR A 583 -13.94 -28.70 9.24
CA THR A 583 -13.67 -29.90 8.46
C THR A 583 -13.71 -29.55 6.99
N GLN A 584 -12.75 -30.03 6.21
CA GLN A 584 -12.80 -29.92 4.75
C GLN A 584 -12.78 -31.30 4.11
N THR A 585 -13.54 -31.44 3.04
CA THR A 585 -13.44 -32.59 2.14
C THR A 585 -12.96 -32.11 0.78
N TYR A 586 -12.35 -33.01 0.02
CA TYR A 586 -11.94 -32.70 -1.34
C TYR A 586 -12.41 -33.77 -2.31
N LYS A 587 -12.66 -33.34 -3.55
CA LYS A 587 -12.98 -34.21 -4.68
C LYS A 587 -11.93 -34.05 -5.76
N ILE A 588 -11.43 -35.17 -6.27
CA ILE A 588 -10.51 -35.19 -7.41
C ILE A 588 -11.30 -35.55 -8.68
N THR A 589 -11.30 -34.65 -9.66
CA THR A 589 -11.86 -34.92 -10.99
C THR A 589 -10.78 -34.99 -12.06
N LEU A 590 -10.88 -35.98 -12.94
CA LEU A 590 -10.03 -36.13 -14.12
C LEU A 590 -10.75 -35.60 -15.35
N ASP A 591 -10.08 -34.71 -16.07
CA ASP A 591 -10.43 -34.25 -17.41
C ASP A 591 -9.42 -34.82 -18.43
N ASP A 592 -9.78 -35.96 -19.03
CA ASP A 592 -8.96 -36.70 -20.00
C ASP A 592 -9.28 -36.24 -21.43
N ARG A 593 -8.24 -35.82 -22.16
CA ARG A 593 -8.33 -35.35 -23.56
C ARG A 593 -7.60 -36.22 -24.57
N ARG A 594 -7.15 -37.43 -24.20
CA ARG A 594 -6.44 -38.34 -25.14
C ARG A 594 -7.25 -38.65 -26.40
N SER A 595 -8.58 -38.67 -26.29
CA SER A 595 -9.51 -38.89 -27.42
C SER A 595 -9.75 -37.65 -28.31
N GLY A 596 -9.05 -36.53 -28.07
CA GLY A 596 -9.27 -35.24 -28.72
C GLY A 596 -10.46 -34.44 -28.17
N HIS A 597 -11.25 -35.01 -27.26
CA HIS A 597 -12.38 -34.37 -26.58
C HIS A 597 -12.25 -34.52 -25.06
N SER A 598 -12.76 -33.57 -24.28
CA SER A 598 -12.84 -33.69 -22.81
C SER A 598 -13.75 -34.83 -22.39
N ARG A 599 -13.23 -35.73 -21.56
CA ARG A 599 -14.00 -36.70 -20.79
C ARG A 599 -13.76 -36.45 -19.31
N HIS A 600 -14.83 -36.13 -18.60
CA HIS A 600 -14.78 -35.88 -17.16
C HIS A 600 -15.14 -37.16 -16.38
N SER A 601 -14.34 -37.49 -15.39
CA SER A 601 -14.60 -38.58 -14.44
C SER A 601 -14.16 -38.17 -13.04
N THR A 602 -14.66 -38.85 -12.01
CA THR A 602 -14.18 -38.66 -10.63
C THR A 602 -13.10 -39.70 -10.37
N VAL A 603 -11.97 -39.27 -9.81
CA VAL A 603 -10.89 -40.17 -9.36
C VAL A 603 -11.22 -40.68 -7.95
N GLY A 604 -11.54 -39.75 -7.03
CA GLY A 604 -11.88 -40.09 -5.66
C GLY A 604 -12.31 -38.87 -4.85
N ASN A 605 -12.68 -39.11 -3.58
CA ASN A 605 -12.93 -38.07 -2.60
C ASN A 605 -12.16 -38.41 -1.33
N GLY A 606 -11.63 -37.40 -0.65
CA GLY A 606 -10.94 -37.54 0.63
C GLY A 606 -11.32 -36.45 1.61
N VAL A 607 -10.70 -36.50 2.79
CA VAL A 607 -10.84 -35.49 3.83
C VAL A 607 -9.49 -34.81 4.08
N VAL A 608 -9.53 -33.55 4.48
CA VAL A 608 -8.35 -32.78 4.86
C VAL A 608 -8.14 -32.98 6.38
N PRO A 609 -6.93 -33.38 6.83
CA PRO A 609 -6.66 -33.50 8.26
C PRO A 609 -6.73 -32.12 8.93
N PRO A 610 -6.85 -32.06 10.26
CA PRO A 610 -6.75 -30.77 10.96
C PRO A 610 -5.33 -30.17 10.81
N ASN A 611 -5.22 -28.85 10.97
CA ASN A 611 -3.93 -28.13 10.96
C ASN A 611 -3.16 -28.37 12.27
N ASN A 612 -1.83 -28.26 12.24
CA ASN A 612 -1.03 -28.43 13.46
C ASN A 612 -1.09 -27.20 14.37
N GLN A 613 -1.83 -27.33 15.47
CA GLN A 613 -2.07 -26.28 16.47
C GLN A 613 -1.25 -26.49 17.74
N GLY A 614 -0.70 -27.69 17.95
CA GLY A 614 -0.20 -28.14 19.25
C GLY A 614 -1.28 -28.92 20.01
N ILE A 615 -1.61 -28.51 21.25
CA ILE A 615 -2.50 -29.27 22.16
C ILE A 615 -3.81 -29.75 21.52
N ALA A 616 -4.43 -28.96 20.64
CA ALA A 616 -5.69 -29.35 20.02
C ALA A 616 -5.52 -30.46 18.98
N THR A 617 -4.32 -30.60 18.40
CA THR A 617 -3.97 -31.58 17.37
C THR A 617 -2.64 -32.27 17.70
N PRO A 618 -2.54 -32.96 18.84
CA PRO A 618 -1.26 -33.31 19.44
C PRO A 618 -0.49 -34.42 18.69
N PHE A 619 -1.16 -35.21 17.84
CA PHE A 619 -0.56 -36.38 17.19
C PHE A 619 0.40 -36.06 16.04
N TYR A 620 0.48 -34.79 15.62
CA TYR A 620 1.57 -34.30 14.76
C TYR A 620 2.89 -34.10 15.52
N ASN A 621 2.84 -34.04 16.85
CA ASN A 621 3.95 -33.60 17.68
C ASN A 621 4.64 -34.76 18.38
N GLN A 622 5.93 -34.61 18.67
CA GLN A 622 6.71 -35.63 19.37
C GLN A 622 6.09 -35.94 20.73
N GLY A 623 5.95 -37.23 21.06
CA GLY A 623 5.30 -37.66 22.30
C GLY A 623 3.77 -37.50 22.32
N ASP A 624 3.15 -37.10 21.21
CA ASP A 624 1.69 -37.00 21.06
C ASP A 624 1.02 -36.10 22.11
N ASP A 625 1.69 -34.99 22.49
CA ASP A 625 1.25 -34.09 23.57
C ASP A 625 0.87 -32.68 23.11
N GLY A 626 1.26 -32.28 21.89
CA GLY A 626 1.04 -30.94 21.36
C GLY A 626 1.99 -29.86 21.90
N GLU A 627 2.89 -30.21 22.81
CA GLU A 627 3.88 -29.30 23.42
C GLU A 627 5.25 -29.43 22.76
N ASN A 628 5.62 -30.60 22.24
CA ASN A 628 6.92 -30.76 21.59
C ASN A 628 6.88 -30.32 20.11
N PRO A 629 8.04 -30.14 19.45
CA PRO A 629 8.11 -29.89 18.01
C PRO A 629 7.36 -30.95 17.19
N ALA A 630 7.10 -30.63 15.93
CA ALA A 630 6.53 -31.58 14.98
C ALA A 630 7.41 -32.85 14.87
N LYS A 631 6.79 -33.98 14.53
CA LYS A 631 7.52 -35.21 14.22
C LYS A 631 8.31 -35.01 12.94
N GLY A 632 9.59 -35.37 12.94
CA GLY A 632 10.39 -35.43 11.72
C GLY A 632 9.81 -36.46 10.74
N GLY A 633 10.15 -36.33 9.47
CA GLY A 633 9.71 -37.26 8.44
C GLY A 633 10.24 -38.68 8.64
N VAL A 634 9.51 -39.62 8.06
CA VAL A 634 9.65 -41.06 8.33
C VAL A 634 9.98 -41.87 7.08
N ALA A 635 10.55 -43.05 7.30
CA ALA A 635 10.96 -43.96 6.23
C ALA A 635 9.86 -44.92 5.78
N THR A 636 8.87 -45.20 6.64
CA THR A 636 7.80 -46.16 6.37
C THR A 636 6.42 -45.61 6.70
N GLU A 637 5.38 -46.13 6.04
CA GLU A 637 4.00 -45.66 6.25
C GLU A 637 3.49 -45.93 7.67
N ALA A 638 3.97 -47.00 8.30
CA ALA A 638 3.60 -47.37 9.66
C ALA A 638 4.07 -46.34 10.72
N GLU A 639 5.03 -45.49 10.36
CA GLU A 639 5.60 -44.47 11.23
C GLU A 639 4.95 -43.09 11.04
N LEU A 640 4.11 -42.93 10.01
CA LEU A 640 3.40 -41.67 9.75
C LEU A 640 2.62 -41.21 10.98
N ASP A 641 2.55 -39.89 11.15
CA ASP A 641 1.69 -39.33 12.19
C ASP A 641 0.22 -39.74 11.97
N ARG A 642 -0.54 -39.76 13.07
CA ARG A 642 -1.90 -40.30 13.07
C ARG A 642 -2.82 -39.60 12.07
N TYR A 643 -2.75 -38.28 11.96
CA TYR A 643 -3.68 -37.52 11.11
C TYR A 643 -3.33 -37.67 9.64
N THR A 644 -2.04 -37.71 9.31
CA THR A 644 -1.56 -38.01 7.97
C THR A 644 -1.97 -39.42 7.56
N ALA A 645 -1.71 -40.44 8.38
CA ALA A 645 -2.08 -41.82 8.09
C ALA A 645 -3.60 -41.98 7.86
N GLN A 646 -4.43 -41.21 8.57
CA GLN A 646 -5.90 -41.22 8.40
C GLN A 646 -6.39 -40.48 7.16
N SER A 647 -5.55 -39.64 6.54
CA SER A 647 -5.95 -38.74 5.44
C SER A 647 -5.28 -39.06 4.11
N VAL A 648 -4.57 -40.18 4.05
CA VAL A 648 -4.08 -40.76 2.81
C VAL A 648 -5.14 -41.74 2.28
N PHE A 649 -5.62 -41.49 1.07
CA PHE A 649 -6.71 -42.26 0.48
C PHE A 649 -6.27 -43.00 -0.78
N GLU A 650 -6.56 -44.29 -0.83
CA GLU A 650 -6.48 -45.09 -2.04
C GLU A 650 -7.84 -45.10 -2.76
N PHE A 651 -7.80 -45.04 -4.08
CA PHE A 651 -8.97 -45.01 -4.94
C PHE A 651 -8.91 -46.10 -6.01
N ASP A 652 -10.03 -46.27 -6.72
CA ASP A 652 -10.13 -47.19 -7.85
C ASP A 652 -8.96 -47.01 -8.83
N LYS A 653 -8.47 -48.12 -9.38
CA LYS A 653 -7.35 -48.16 -10.34
C LYS A 653 -6.00 -47.74 -9.77
N GLY A 654 -5.81 -47.82 -8.44
CA GLY A 654 -4.52 -47.65 -7.79
C GLY A 654 -4.09 -46.20 -7.58
N TYR A 655 -4.98 -45.22 -7.78
CA TYR A 655 -4.67 -43.83 -7.42
C TYR A 655 -4.56 -43.69 -5.90
N ARG A 656 -3.62 -42.86 -5.44
CA ARG A 656 -3.51 -42.50 -4.03
C ARG A 656 -3.40 -40.99 -3.88
N ALA A 657 -4.10 -40.40 -2.92
CA ALA A 657 -4.10 -38.94 -2.75
C ALA A 657 -4.05 -38.50 -1.30
N PHE A 658 -3.53 -37.28 -1.13
CA PHE A 658 -3.48 -36.56 0.14
C PHE A 658 -3.73 -35.07 -0.15
N ALA A 659 -4.44 -34.38 0.73
CA ALA A 659 -4.50 -32.93 0.74
C ALA A 659 -4.56 -32.41 2.18
N GLY A 660 -3.65 -31.51 2.56
CA GLY A 660 -3.60 -30.94 3.91
C GLY A 660 -2.38 -30.09 4.16
N GLN A 661 -2.33 -29.50 5.36
CA GLN A 661 -1.21 -28.67 5.79
C GLN A 661 0.07 -29.50 5.93
N ARG A 662 1.18 -28.96 5.47
CA ARG A 662 2.52 -29.53 5.53
C ARG A 662 3.53 -28.45 5.87
N ASP A 663 4.72 -28.88 6.23
CA ASP A 663 5.89 -28.01 6.29
C ASP A 663 6.16 -27.35 4.93
N ASP A 664 6.74 -26.15 4.93
CA ASP A 664 7.21 -25.52 3.70
C ASP A 664 8.60 -26.06 3.34
N GLY A 665 8.61 -27.18 2.60
CA GLY A 665 9.83 -27.92 2.28
C GLY A 665 10.72 -27.27 1.22
N PHE A 666 10.47 -26.04 0.78
CA PHE A 666 11.44 -25.28 -0.01
C PHE A 666 12.43 -24.63 0.96
N TYR A 667 13.73 -24.67 0.67
CA TYR A 667 14.74 -24.08 1.55
C TYR A 667 15.69 -23.17 0.75
N GLY A 668 16.06 -22.04 1.37
CA GLY A 668 17.01 -21.10 0.79
C GLY A 668 17.22 -19.82 1.60
N ASP A 669 18.36 -19.16 1.42
CA ASP A 669 18.64 -17.83 1.98
C ASP A 669 18.10 -16.72 1.08
N ILE A 670 16.78 -16.72 0.93
CA ILE A 670 16.03 -15.76 0.12
C ILE A 670 16.31 -14.32 0.55
N GLN A 671 16.53 -14.08 1.83
CA GLN A 671 16.92 -12.77 2.34
C GLN A 671 18.25 -12.30 1.71
N ALA A 672 19.29 -13.14 1.77
CA ALA A 672 20.60 -12.81 1.21
C ALA A 672 20.58 -12.72 -0.32
N ILE A 673 19.84 -13.61 -0.99
CA ILE A 673 19.70 -13.62 -2.45
C ILE A 673 19.11 -12.29 -2.95
N PHE A 674 18.01 -11.84 -2.36
CA PHE A 674 17.32 -10.63 -2.81
C PHE A 674 17.84 -9.34 -2.15
N ASP A 675 18.68 -9.42 -1.13
CA ASP A 675 19.52 -8.31 -0.67
C ASP A 675 20.81 -8.23 -1.51
N LEU A 676 20.64 -7.93 -2.81
CA LEU A 676 21.72 -7.72 -3.77
C LEU A 676 22.70 -8.91 -3.92
N LEU A 677 22.24 -10.15 -3.76
CA LEU A 677 23.06 -11.37 -3.79
C LEU A 677 24.20 -11.34 -2.76
N GLN A 678 23.99 -10.70 -1.60
CA GLN A 678 24.94 -10.65 -0.48
C GLN A 678 24.94 -11.97 0.29
N LEU A 679 25.38 -13.04 -0.37
CA LEU A 679 25.50 -14.37 0.24
C LEU A 679 26.40 -14.31 1.48
N ARG A 680 25.99 -15.00 2.54
CA ARG A 680 26.61 -14.93 3.87
C ARG A 680 27.04 -16.31 4.35
N ALA A 681 28.05 -16.34 5.22
CA ALA A 681 28.57 -17.59 5.77
C ALA A 681 27.60 -18.26 6.75
N ASP A 682 26.74 -17.48 7.41
CA ASP A 682 25.68 -17.91 8.31
C ASP A 682 24.33 -17.93 7.58
N ALA A 683 24.27 -18.62 6.44
CA ALA A 683 23.07 -18.72 5.62
C ALA A 683 21.87 -19.22 6.43
N LYS A 684 20.68 -18.65 6.17
CA LYS A 684 19.45 -18.97 6.90
C LYS A 684 18.35 -19.38 5.96
N ASP A 685 17.76 -20.53 6.23
CA ASP A 685 16.53 -20.95 5.61
C ASP A 685 15.41 -19.93 5.92
N SER A 686 14.93 -19.28 4.86
CA SER A 686 13.90 -18.23 4.95
C SER A 686 12.48 -18.80 5.06
N GLN A 687 12.31 -20.08 4.75
CA GLN A 687 11.04 -20.82 4.79
C GLN A 687 10.91 -21.66 6.04
N GLY A 688 12.04 -22.07 6.62
CA GLY A 688 12.06 -22.89 7.82
C GLY A 688 11.18 -22.33 8.95
N GLY A 689 10.35 -23.21 9.50
CA GLY A 689 9.34 -22.89 10.49
C GLY A 689 7.98 -22.41 9.96
N PHE A 690 7.81 -22.24 8.64
CA PHE A 690 6.49 -22.00 8.02
C PHE A 690 5.83 -23.30 7.56
N ASN A 691 4.52 -23.23 7.35
CA ASN A 691 3.74 -24.28 6.71
C ASN A 691 3.21 -23.81 5.34
N LEU A 692 2.67 -24.76 4.57
CA LEU A 692 1.86 -24.55 3.38
C LEU A 692 0.71 -25.56 3.34
N HIS A 693 -0.21 -25.40 2.39
CA HIS A 693 -1.17 -26.45 2.03
C HIS A 693 -0.69 -27.21 0.80
N MET A 694 -0.62 -28.55 0.89
CA MET A 694 -0.17 -29.40 -0.21
C MET A 694 -1.27 -30.34 -0.68
N MET A 695 -1.35 -30.53 -2.00
CA MET A 695 -2.12 -31.59 -2.66
C MET A 695 -1.16 -32.55 -3.34
N ALA A 696 -1.21 -33.84 -3.00
CA ALA A 696 -0.40 -34.89 -3.63
C ALA A 696 -1.29 -35.97 -4.26
N LEU A 697 -0.83 -36.53 -5.38
CA LEU A 697 -1.48 -37.60 -6.13
C LEU A 697 -0.44 -38.55 -6.71
N GLU A 698 -0.58 -39.84 -6.41
CA GLU A 698 0.08 -40.91 -7.13
C GLU A 698 -0.80 -41.39 -8.26
N ILE A 699 -0.23 -41.41 -9.46
CA ILE A 699 -0.89 -41.80 -10.69
C ILE A 699 -0.21 -43.08 -11.21
N PRO A 700 -0.90 -44.22 -11.20
CA PRO A 700 -0.38 -45.44 -11.80
C PRO A 700 -0.06 -45.24 -13.28
N LEU A 701 1.12 -45.72 -13.71
CA LEU A 701 1.61 -45.42 -15.05
C LEU A 701 0.71 -45.97 -16.16
N ASP A 702 -0.04 -47.05 -15.90
CA ASP A 702 -1.00 -47.61 -16.85
C ASP A 702 -2.14 -46.63 -17.17
N GLN A 703 -2.53 -45.77 -16.21
CA GLN A 703 -3.55 -44.74 -16.40
C GLN A 703 -3.10 -43.62 -17.34
N ILE A 704 -1.79 -43.41 -17.47
CA ILE A 704 -1.18 -42.36 -18.32
C ILE A 704 -0.45 -42.90 -19.55
N GLY A 705 -0.61 -44.19 -19.87
CA GLY A 705 -0.12 -44.78 -21.13
C GLY A 705 1.16 -45.60 -21.02
N GLY A 706 1.58 -45.96 -19.81
CA GLY A 706 2.75 -46.78 -19.53
C GLY A 706 4.02 -45.98 -19.30
N ASP A 707 5.12 -46.70 -19.12
CA ASP A 707 6.39 -46.17 -18.63
C ASP A 707 7.38 -45.80 -19.76
N GLN A 708 7.17 -46.28 -20.98
CA GLN A 708 8.05 -46.00 -22.13
C GLN A 708 7.78 -44.62 -22.75
N GLN A 709 7.79 -43.56 -21.95
CA GLN A 709 7.56 -42.19 -22.41
C GLN A 709 8.10 -41.13 -21.43
N ILE A 710 8.25 -39.92 -21.95
CA ILE A 710 8.44 -38.70 -21.15
C ILE A 710 7.10 -37.99 -21.04
N VAL A 711 6.77 -37.52 -19.83
CA VAL A 711 5.58 -36.71 -19.56
C VAL A 711 5.98 -35.32 -19.09
N GLY A 712 5.10 -34.34 -19.29
CA GLY A 712 5.26 -32.99 -18.77
C GLY A 712 4.22 -32.67 -17.72
N VAL A 713 4.62 -32.12 -16.59
CA VAL A 713 3.75 -31.77 -15.46
C VAL A 713 3.81 -30.26 -15.20
N TYR A 714 2.65 -29.63 -15.05
CA TYR A 714 2.53 -28.25 -14.58
C TYR A 714 1.22 -28.06 -13.82
N ALA A 715 1.13 -27.05 -12.97
CA ALA A 715 -0.04 -26.75 -12.18
C ALA A 715 -0.65 -25.39 -12.53
N THR A 716 -1.93 -25.21 -12.24
CA THR A 716 -2.62 -23.93 -12.31
C THR A 716 -3.58 -23.75 -11.15
N THR A 717 -3.81 -22.48 -10.80
CA THR A 717 -4.93 -22.06 -9.96
C THR A 717 -5.86 -21.18 -10.80
N GLU A 718 -7.16 -21.45 -10.72
CA GLU A 718 -8.18 -20.69 -11.43
C GLU A 718 -9.20 -20.10 -10.47
N ARG A 719 -9.64 -18.85 -10.72
CA ARG A 719 -10.72 -18.17 -10.01
C ARG A 719 -11.89 -17.91 -10.95
N LEU A 720 -13.09 -17.81 -10.40
CA LEU A 720 -14.25 -17.31 -11.15
C LEU A 720 -14.08 -15.82 -11.48
N GLN A 721 -14.37 -15.44 -12.72
CA GLN A 721 -14.12 -14.10 -13.27
C GLN A 721 -14.76 -12.94 -12.47
N HIS A 722 -15.87 -13.18 -11.77
CA HIS A 722 -16.60 -12.15 -11.03
C HIS A 722 -16.82 -12.56 -9.58
N ARG A 723 -16.34 -11.75 -8.63
CA ARG A 723 -16.71 -11.81 -7.21
C ARG A 723 -17.70 -10.69 -6.90
N ILE A 724 -18.90 -11.07 -6.45
CA ILE A 724 -19.95 -10.14 -6.05
C ILE A 724 -20.02 -10.14 -4.53
N LEU A 725 -19.54 -9.06 -3.90
CA LEU A 725 -19.64 -8.90 -2.45
C LEU A 725 -21.11 -8.69 -2.05
N ARG A 726 -21.59 -9.42 -1.03
CA ARG A 726 -22.97 -9.26 -0.51
C ARG A 726 -22.96 -9.19 1.01
N GLN A 727 -24.03 -8.62 1.57
CA GLN A 727 -24.21 -8.56 3.04
C GLN A 727 -24.27 -9.95 3.71
N LYS A 728 -24.60 -11.00 2.96
CA LYS A 728 -24.66 -12.40 3.45
C LYS A 728 -23.88 -13.31 2.51
N GLY A 729 -22.57 -13.31 2.66
CA GLY A 729 -21.63 -14.13 1.89
C GLY A 729 -21.39 -13.59 0.49
N ASP A 730 -20.15 -13.65 0.05
CA ASP A 730 -19.78 -13.27 -1.31
C ASP A 730 -20.34 -14.30 -2.30
N LYS A 731 -20.49 -13.89 -3.56
CA LYS A 731 -20.94 -14.77 -4.63
C LYS A 731 -20.04 -14.67 -5.83
N ASN A 732 -19.41 -15.78 -6.17
CA ASN A 732 -18.59 -15.90 -7.35
C ASN A 732 -19.40 -16.41 -8.57
N ARG A 733 -19.12 -15.86 -9.76
CA ARG A 733 -19.77 -16.22 -11.04
C ARG A 733 -18.84 -16.03 -12.23
N GLY A 734 -19.20 -16.62 -13.36
CA GLY A 734 -18.50 -16.46 -14.63
C GLY A 734 -17.72 -17.71 -15.03
N GLN A 735 -16.83 -17.55 -16.01
CA GLN A 735 -15.88 -18.61 -16.36
C GLN A 735 -14.73 -18.63 -15.36
N HIS A 736 -14.10 -19.79 -15.19
CA HIS A 736 -12.86 -19.87 -14.45
C HIS A 736 -11.73 -19.32 -15.32
N ILE A 737 -10.89 -18.48 -14.72
CA ILE A 737 -9.73 -17.83 -15.35
C ILE A 737 -8.51 -18.22 -14.54
N GLN A 738 -7.46 -18.65 -15.23
CA GLN A 738 -6.15 -18.92 -14.64
C GLN A 738 -5.59 -17.63 -14.02
N VAL A 739 -5.26 -17.69 -12.74
CA VAL A 739 -4.67 -16.57 -11.98
C VAL A 739 -3.23 -16.85 -11.57
N GLY A 740 -2.86 -18.13 -11.43
CA GLY A 740 -1.50 -18.59 -11.20
C GLY A 740 -1.19 -19.86 -12.00
N ARG A 741 0.10 -20.10 -12.24
CA ARG A 741 0.60 -21.38 -12.73
C ARG A 741 2.01 -21.63 -12.20
N GLN A 742 2.36 -22.90 -12.07
CA GLN A 742 3.70 -23.32 -11.67
C GLN A 742 4.16 -24.48 -12.54
N GLY A 743 5.41 -24.41 -13.00
CA GLY A 743 6.06 -25.42 -13.83
C GLY A 743 7.37 -25.85 -13.20
N ASN A 744 8.48 -25.59 -13.88
CA ASN A 744 9.81 -25.74 -13.30
C ASN A 744 10.05 -24.73 -12.17
N PRO A 745 10.84 -25.11 -11.14
CA PRO A 745 11.22 -24.18 -10.08
C PRO A 745 11.93 -22.96 -10.64
N LEU A 746 11.77 -21.81 -9.97
CA LEU A 746 12.51 -20.56 -10.23
C LEU A 746 12.34 -19.92 -11.61
N PHE A 747 11.57 -20.49 -12.55
CA PHE A 747 11.48 -19.90 -13.89
C PHE A 747 10.82 -18.52 -13.87
N ASN A 748 9.60 -18.43 -13.34
CA ASN A 748 8.90 -17.17 -13.22
C ASN A 748 9.58 -16.25 -12.20
N GLU A 749 10.12 -16.81 -11.12
CA GLU A 749 10.79 -16.07 -10.05
C GLU A 749 12.09 -15.40 -10.50
N ALA A 750 13.01 -16.16 -11.10
CA ALA A 750 14.39 -15.75 -11.31
C ALA A 750 14.71 -15.34 -12.76
N LEU A 751 13.96 -15.84 -13.75
CA LEU A 751 14.25 -15.55 -15.17
C LEU A 751 13.26 -14.59 -15.82
N VAL A 752 11.97 -14.68 -15.50
CA VAL A 752 10.94 -13.81 -16.10
C VAL A 752 11.00 -12.41 -15.50
N ALA A 753 11.20 -11.39 -16.34
CA ALA A 753 11.24 -10.00 -15.89
C ALA A 753 9.89 -9.54 -15.32
N ILE A 754 9.93 -8.57 -14.39
CA ILE A 754 8.77 -8.05 -13.65
C ILE A 754 7.60 -7.67 -14.58
N ALA A 755 7.90 -7.05 -15.72
CA ALA A 755 6.88 -6.65 -16.70
C ALA A 755 6.02 -7.81 -17.24
N ASP A 756 6.57 -9.03 -17.24
CA ASP A 756 5.93 -10.21 -17.83
C ASP A 756 5.55 -11.29 -16.79
N LYS A 757 5.91 -11.16 -15.51
CA LYS A 757 5.59 -12.15 -14.44
C LYS A 757 4.09 -12.43 -14.32
N ASP A 758 3.29 -11.37 -14.33
CA ASP A 758 1.83 -11.45 -14.29
C ASP A 758 1.22 -12.04 -15.58
N LEU A 759 1.87 -11.81 -16.72
CA LEU A 759 1.48 -12.37 -17.99
C LEU A 759 1.81 -13.87 -18.05
N TYR A 760 2.96 -14.28 -17.53
CA TYR A 760 3.34 -15.68 -17.36
C TYR A 760 2.28 -16.43 -16.54
N SER A 761 1.89 -15.89 -15.39
CA SER A 761 0.93 -16.51 -14.47
C SER A 761 -0.46 -16.71 -15.08
N ARG A 762 -0.85 -15.84 -16.03
CA ARG A 762 -2.18 -15.85 -16.66
C ARG A 762 -2.25 -16.49 -18.04
N THR A 763 -1.11 -16.88 -18.61
CA THR A 763 -1.05 -17.51 -19.93
C THR A 763 -0.83 -19.01 -19.84
N ARG A 764 -1.21 -19.73 -20.90
CA ARG A 764 -1.06 -21.19 -20.96
C ARG A 764 0.33 -21.56 -21.44
N ALA A 765 0.91 -22.62 -20.89
CA ALA A 765 2.26 -23.13 -21.21
C ALA A 765 2.53 -23.32 -22.72
N LYS A 766 1.50 -23.63 -23.52
CA LYS A 766 1.61 -23.71 -24.99
C LYS A 766 2.11 -22.42 -25.67
N ASN A 767 2.05 -21.29 -24.98
CA ASN A 767 2.46 -19.98 -25.50
C ASN A 767 3.93 -19.66 -25.13
N ASP A 768 4.58 -20.46 -24.28
CA ASP A 768 5.87 -20.12 -23.66
C ASP A 768 6.97 -19.93 -24.69
N LYS A 769 6.99 -20.80 -25.71
CA LYS A 769 7.95 -20.68 -26.81
C LYS A 769 7.91 -19.33 -27.52
N ARG A 770 6.73 -18.69 -27.56
CA ARG A 770 6.56 -17.38 -28.20
C ARG A 770 6.82 -16.23 -27.24
N LEU A 771 6.39 -16.37 -25.98
CA LEU A 771 6.36 -15.26 -25.03
C LEU A 771 7.59 -15.20 -24.12
N PHE A 772 8.12 -16.35 -23.71
CA PHE A 772 9.07 -16.45 -22.59
C PHE A 772 10.41 -17.10 -22.95
N THR A 773 10.59 -17.65 -24.16
CA THR A 773 11.90 -18.19 -24.60
C THR A 773 13.04 -17.20 -24.40
N LYS A 774 12.79 -15.91 -24.65
CA LYS A 774 13.77 -14.82 -24.47
C LYS A 774 14.43 -14.82 -23.08
N TYR A 775 13.71 -15.20 -22.03
CA TYR A 775 14.19 -15.19 -20.65
C TYR A 775 15.10 -16.39 -20.33
N ALA A 776 14.85 -17.54 -20.95
CA ALA A 776 15.74 -18.70 -20.83
C ALA A 776 16.95 -18.60 -21.76
N GLU A 777 16.77 -18.04 -22.97
CA GLU A 777 17.81 -17.93 -24.00
C GLU A 777 18.85 -16.86 -23.67
N THR A 778 18.43 -15.75 -23.05
CA THR A 778 19.27 -14.63 -22.60
C THR A 778 18.90 -14.25 -21.17
N PRO A 779 19.25 -15.09 -20.17
CA PRO A 779 18.85 -14.88 -18.78
C PRO A 779 19.59 -13.70 -18.16
N GLU A 780 18.85 -12.69 -17.71
CA GLU A 780 19.41 -11.54 -16.97
C GLU A 780 20.21 -11.99 -15.74
N LEU A 781 19.76 -13.07 -15.10
CA LEU A 781 20.48 -13.70 -13.99
C LEU A 781 21.93 -14.06 -14.33
N ALA A 782 22.25 -14.49 -15.56
CA ALA A 782 23.63 -14.77 -15.94
C ALA A 782 24.49 -13.49 -15.92
N ALA A 783 23.95 -12.36 -16.38
CA ALA A 783 24.65 -11.08 -16.35
C ALA A 783 24.84 -10.58 -14.91
N LEU A 784 23.82 -10.76 -14.05
CA LEU A 784 23.91 -10.40 -12.63
C LEU A 784 24.94 -11.24 -11.88
N LEU A 785 24.97 -12.55 -12.11
CA LEU A 785 26.00 -13.44 -11.54
C LEU A 785 27.41 -13.03 -12.00
N ASN A 786 27.59 -12.71 -13.28
CA ASN A 786 28.86 -12.22 -13.81
C ASN A 786 29.31 -10.90 -13.17
N ALA A 787 28.36 -10.02 -12.85
CA ALA A 787 28.64 -8.72 -12.27
C ALA A 787 28.89 -8.77 -10.76
N LEU A 788 28.15 -9.61 -10.03
CA LEU A 788 28.06 -9.56 -8.57
C LEU A 788 28.73 -10.75 -7.87
N VAL A 789 28.76 -11.94 -8.49
CA VAL A 789 29.18 -13.20 -7.85
C VAL A 789 30.49 -13.74 -8.42
N VAL A 790 30.68 -13.71 -9.74
CA VAL A 790 31.90 -14.24 -10.40
C VAL A 790 33.19 -13.46 -10.05
N PRO A 791 33.19 -12.12 -9.88
CA PRO A 791 34.43 -11.39 -9.60
C PRO A 791 35.08 -11.84 -8.27
N GLY A 792 36.31 -12.33 -8.34
CA GLY A 792 37.10 -12.71 -7.16
C GLY A 792 36.87 -14.14 -6.64
N THR A 793 35.94 -14.91 -7.21
CA THR A 793 35.67 -16.31 -6.82
C THR A 793 36.51 -17.34 -7.59
N GLY A 794 37.14 -16.93 -8.71
CA GLY A 794 37.90 -17.82 -9.58
C GLY A 794 37.03 -18.67 -10.54
N LEU A 795 35.71 -18.46 -10.51
CA LEU A 795 34.77 -19.01 -11.50
C LEU A 795 34.95 -18.30 -12.86
N ASN A 796 34.64 -18.99 -13.96
CA ASN A 796 34.54 -18.30 -15.25
C ASN A 796 33.19 -17.59 -15.37
N PRO A 797 33.10 -16.54 -16.19
CA PRO A 797 31.82 -15.90 -16.48
C PRO A 797 30.79 -16.87 -17.09
N ALA A 798 29.56 -16.80 -16.60
CA ALA A 798 28.38 -17.44 -17.17
C ALA A 798 28.11 -16.94 -18.60
N GLN A 799 27.60 -17.84 -19.44
CA GLN A 799 27.15 -17.48 -20.79
C GLN A 799 25.81 -16.73 -20.71
N GLU A 800 25.82 -15.46 -21.12
CA GLU A 800 24.67 -14.55 -20.99
C GLU A 800 23.63 -14.67 -22.11
N SER A 801 23.96 -15.31 -23.25
CA SER A 801 23.05 -15.46 -24.40
C SER A 801 23.29 -16.77 -25.15
N GLY A 802 22.32 -17.21 -25.95
CA GLY A 802 22.41 -18.47 -26.70
C GLY A 802 22.30 -19.71 -25.81
N ARG A 803 21.53 -19.61 -24.72
CA ARG A 803 21.32 -20.67 -23.73
C ARG A 803 20.24 -21.66 -24.16
N ASP A 804 20.47 -22.35 -25.27
CA ASP A 804 19.56 -23.39 -25.81
C ASP A 804 19.32 -24.53 -24.81
N ASP A 805 20.30 -24.78 -23.94
CA ASP A 805 20.24 -25.72 -22.83
C ASP A 805 19.18 -25.33 -21.79
N LEU A 806 19.18 -24.07 -21.33
CA LEU A 806 18.15 -23.56 -20.40
C LEU A 806 16.78 -23.50 -21.08
N VAL A 807 16.74 -23.15 -22.37
CA VAL A 807 15.48 -23.21 -23.15
C VAL A 807 14.93 -24.63 -23.17
N ALA A 808 15.76 -25.67 -23.32
CA ALA A 808 15.30 -27.05 -23.32
C ALA A 808 14.74 -27.51 -21.96
N ILE A 809 15.28 -26.98 -20.85
CA ILE A 809 14.79 -27.23 -19.49
C ILE A 809 13.47 -26.50 -19.27
N TYR A 810 13.45 -25.18 -19.46
CA TYR A 810 12.37 -24.31 -19.03
C TYR A 810 11.24 -24.09 -20.05
N ILE A 811 11.42 -24.41 -21.34
CA ILE A 811 10.45 -24.07 -22.38
C ILE A 811 9.95 -25.32 -23.15
N PRO A 812 8.63 -25.58 -23.22
CA PRO A 812 7.59 -24.96 -22.41
C PRO A 812 7.78 -25.26 -20.92
N ASP A 813 7.18 -24.45 -20.07
CA ASP A 813 7.42 -24.55 -18.64
C ASP A 813 6.61 -25.69 -18.00
N LEU A 814 7.22 -26.87 -18.06
CA LEU A 814 6.74 -28.16 -17.59
C LEU A 814 7.90 -28.88 -16.89
N ILE A 815 7.65 -29.49 -15.75
CA ILE A 815 8.55 -30.49 -15.18
C ILE A 815 8.47 -31.73 -16.07
N LYS A 816 9.59 -32.10 -16.69
CA LYS A 816 9.65 -33.24 -17.61
C LYS A 816 10.13 -34.47 -16.86
N VAL A 817 9.34 -35.54 -16.85
CA VAL A 817 9.65 -36.78 -16.13
C VAL A 817 9.79 -37.92 -17.12
N ASP A 818 10.94 -38.59 -17.12
CA ASP A 818 11.14 -39.83 -17.85
C ASP A 818 10.63 -41.02 -17.03
N LEU A 819 9.47 -41.55 -17.43
CA LEU A 819 8.79 -42.63 -16.73
C LEU A 819 9.51 -43.98 -16.90
N SER A 820 10.46 -44.09 -17.83
CA SER A 820 11.15 -45.35 -18.13
C SER A 820 12.25 -45.68 -17.12
N THR A 821 12.66 -44.68 -16.33
CA THR A 821 13.63 -44.83 -15.25
C THR A 821 13.12 -45.73 -14.11
N GLY A 822 14.03 -46.11 -13.22
CA GLY A 822 13.67 -46.61 -11.89
C GLY A 822 13.09 -45.50 -11.01
N PRO A 823 12.68 -45.81 -9.76
CA PRO A 823 12.19 -44.78 -8.84
C PRO A 823 13.26 -43.71 -8.59
N ALA A 824 12.81 -42.48 -8.33
CA ALA A 824 13.67 -41.41 -7.88
C ALA A 824 14.24 -41.76 -6.49
N ARG A 825 15.50 -41.41 -6.25
CA ARG A 825 16.10 -41.53 -4.91
C ARG A 825 15.57 -40.40 -4.04
N LEU A 826 15.19 -40.65 -2.80
CA LEU A 826 14.53 -39.69 -1.92
C LEU A 826 15.46 -39.19 -0.82
N ALA A 827 15.27 -37.91 -0.45
CA ALA A 827 15.89 -37.32 0.72
C ALA A 827 15.28 -37.89 2.00
N GLY A 828 16.12 -38.06 3.03
CA GLY A 828 15.73 -38.34 4.40
C GLY A 828 16.34 -37.29 5.32
N GLY A 829 16.93 -37.74 6.44
CA GLY A 829 17.63 -36.88 7.40
C GLY A 829 19.14 -36.80 7.19
N GLY A 830 19.63 -37.08 5.97
CA GLY A 830 21.05 -37.24 5.66
C GLY A 830 21.48 -38.71 5.63
N ALA A 831 22.61 -39.00 4.96
CA ALA A 831 23.13 -40.36 4.78
C ALA A 831 23.33 -41.17 6.09
N ASP A 832 23.65 -40.49 7.19
CA ASP A 832 23.92 -41.12 8.50
C ASP A 832 22.70 -41.09 9.45
N HIS A 833 21.51 -40.66 8.99
CA HIS A 833 20.34 -40.57 9.85
C HIS A 833 19.89 -41.97 10.35
N PRO A 834 19.68 -42.16 11.65
CA PRO A 834 19.59 -43.50 12.25
C PRO A 834 18.35 -44.31 11.82
N THR A 835 17.25 -43.65 11.44
CA THR A 835 15.96 -44.30 11.15
C THR A 835 15.36 -43.90 9.81
N ASN A 836 15.89 -42.85 9.17
CA ASN A 836 15.39 -42.32 7.90
C ASN A 836 16.54 -41.72 7.09
N PRO A 837 17.55 -42.51 6.70
CA PRO A 837 18.65 -42.01 5.89
C PRO A 837 18.21 -41.71 4.47
N ASP A 838 18.95 -40.81 3.81
CA ASP A 838 18.83 -40.59 2.36
C ASP A 838 18.96 -41.92 1.61
N ASP A 839 18.29 -42.04 0.45
CA ASP A 839 18.51 -43.19 -0.42
C ASP A 839 19.96 -43.27 -0.91
N ASP A 840 20.47 -44.49 -1.06
CA ASP A 840 21.82 -44.74 -1.56
C ASP A 840 22.05 -44.06 -2.92
N GLY A 841 22.98 -43.10 -2.94
CA GLY A 841 23.33 -42.33 -4.14
C GLY A 841 22.38 -41.16 -4.44
N PHE A 842 21.53 -40.76 -3.48
CA PHE A 842 20.83 -39.48 -3.49
C PHE A 842 21.83 -38.32 -3.44
N SER A 843 21.51 -37.24 -4.15
CA SER A 843 22.13 -35.95 -3.96
C SER A 843 21.11 -34.83 -4.14
N SER A 844 21.09 -33.87 -3.22
CA SER A 844 20.27 -32.66 -3.32
C SER A 844 20.64 -31.80 -4.53
N LEU A 845 21.88 -31.91 -5.05
CA LEU A 845 22.34 -31.24 -6.27
C LEU A 845 22.01 -32.02 -7.57
N GLY A 846 21.25 -33.12 -7.46
CA GLY A 846 20.88 -33.95 -8.59
C GLY A 846 22.09 -34.41 -9.41
N VAL A 847 22.04 -34.17 -10.72
CA VAL A 847 23.12 -34.55 -11.65
C VAL A 847 24.47 -33.91 -11.32
N PHE A 848 24.48 -32.72 -10.73
CA PHE A 848 25.73 -32.04 -10.35
C PHE A 848 26.42 -32.70 -9.16
N GLY A 849 25.66 -33.38 -8.30
CA GLY A 849 26.18 -34.24 -7.24
C GLY A 849 26.43 -35.70 -7.65
N GLY A 850 26.25 -36.02 -8.93
CA GLY A 850 26.42 -37.38 -9.46
C GLY A 850 25.19 -38.28 -9.34
N ASP A 851 24.04 -37.74 -8.92
CA ASP A 851 22.79 -38.49 -8.89
C ASP A 851 22.20 -38.61 -10.31
N VAL A 852 22.33 -39.81 -10.87
CA VAL A 852 21.87 -40.15 -12.21
C VAL A 852 21.07 -41.45 -12.25
N LEU A 853 20.16 -41.54 -13.20
CA LEU A 853 19.33 -42.71 -13.50
C LEU A 853 19.57 -43.20 -14.94
N THR A 854 19.09 -44.40 -15.24
CA THR A 854 19.14 -44.97 -16.59
C THR A 854 17.76 -44.92 -17.24
N SER A 855 17.67 -44.25 -18.38
CA SER A 855 16.51 -44.17 -19.26
C SER A 855 16.58 -45.23 -20.36
N SER A 856 15.42 -45.79 -20.75
CA SER A 856 15.29 -46.62 -21.94
C SER A 856 14.70 -45.89 -23.14
N VAL A 857 14.35 -44.59 -23.01
CA VAL A 857 13.68 -43.80 -24.05
C VAL A 857 14.43 -42.53 -24.45
N GLN A 858 15.52 -42.20 -23.78
CA GLN A 858 16.41 -41.08 -24.09
C GLN A 858 17.83 -41.57 -24.41
N ASP A 859 18.52 -40.86 -25.30
CA ASP A 859 19.91 -41.18 -25.67
C ASP A 859 20.92 -40.90 -24.53
N GLY A 860 20.55 -40.07 -23.54
CA GLY A 860 21.34 -39.76 -22.35
C GLY A 860 22.21 -38.50 -22.46
N LEU A 861 22.86 -38.12 -21.35
CA LEU A 861 23.74 -36.95 -21.24
C LEU A 861 25.08 -37.19 -21.96
N PRO A 862 25.52 -36.28 -22.84
CA PRO A 862 26.84 -36.38 -23.48
C PRO A 862 27.98 -36.48 -22.46
N GLY A 863 28.83 -37.49 -22.59
CA GLY A 863 29.93 -37.76 -21.66
C GLY A 863 29.62 -38.83 -20.59
N PHE A 864 28.38 -39.29 -20.52
CA PHE A 864 27.95 -40.40 -19.66
C PHE A 864 27.62 -41.66 -20.49
N PRO A 865 27.46 -42.84 -19.86
CA PRO A 865 26.92 -44.02 -20.54
C PRO A 865 25.59 -43.70 -21.24
N GLN A 866 25.30 -44.42 -22.33
CA GLN A 866 24.07 -44.21 -23.09
C GLN A 866 22.84 -44.42 -22.19
N GLY A 867 21.86 -43.51 -22.30
CA GLY A 867 20.66 -43.52 -21.48
C GLY A 867 20.83 -42.95 -20.07
N THR A 868 22.02 -42.49 -19.66
CA THR A 868 22.19 -41.84 -18.36
C THR A 868 21.55 -40.44 -18.37
N ILE A 869 20.62 -40.18 -17.45
CA ILE A 869 19.93 -38.89 -17.28
C ILE A 869 19.95 -38.45 -15.80
N PRO A 870 19.62 -37.19 -15.46
CA PRO A 870 19.54 -36.74 -14.07
C PRO A 870 18.61 -37.61 -13.20
N GLY A 871 18.95 -37.83 -11.93
CA GLY A 871 18.12 -38.57 -10.99
C GLY A 871 17.09 -37.73 -10.21
N GLY A 872 17.24 -36.41 -10.24
CA GLY A 872 16.27 -35.41 -9.79
C GLY A 872 16.14 -34.31 -10.85
N TRP A 873 15.81 -33.08 -10.44
CA TRP A 873 15.68 -31.96 -11.39
C TRP A 873 16.92 -31.78 -12.28
N PRO A 874 16.78 -31.65 -13.63
CA PRO A 874 15.55 -31.43 -14.41
C PRO A 874 14.79 -32.68 -14.92
N ASN A 875 15.16 -33.90 -14.53
CA ASN A 875 14.35 -35.09 -14.79
C ASN A 875 13.37 -35.31 -13.63
N GLY A 876 12.23 -34.64 -13.70
CA GLY A 876 11.34 -34.48 -12.57
C GLY A 876 11.78 -33.38 -11.62
N ARG A 877 11.12 -33.31 -10.47
CA ARG A 877 11.53 -32.58 -9.26
C ARG A 877 11.00 -33.38 -8.08
N ARG A 878 11.90 -33.78 -7.19
CA ARG A 878 11.57 -34.52 -5.96
C ARG A 878 11.77 -33.63 -4.74
N PHE A 879 11.23 -34.07 -3.60
CA PHE A 879 11.50 -33.42 -2.31
C PHE A 879 12.99 -33.56 -1.97
N GLY A 880 13.59 -32.48 -1.47
CA GLY A 880 15.03 -32.38 -1.18
C GLY A 880 15.95 -32.07 -2.38
N ASP A 881 15.41 -31.82 -3.58
CA ASP A 881 16.21 -31.19 -4.63
C ASP A 881 16.49 -29.73 -4.25
N ASP A 882 17.76 -29.35 -4.18
CA ASP A 882 18.23 -27.99 -3.91
C ASP A 882 18.11 -27.14 -5.18
N VAL A 883 16.89 -26.70 -5.46
CA VAL A 883 16.57 -26.08 -6.75
C VAL A 883 17.29 -24.75 -6.97
N ILE A 884 17.67 -24.03 -5.91
CA ILE A 884 18.47 -22.80 -6.00
C ILE A 884 19.86 -23.15 -6.49
N ASP A 885 20.56 -24.04 -5.79
CA ASP A 885 21.92 -24.42 -6.12
C ASP A 885 22.00 -25.09 -7.49
N ILE A 886 21.04 -25.97 -7.82
CA ILE A 886 20.97 -26.60 -9.14
C ILE A 886 20.76 -25.54 -10.22
N ALA A 887 19.86 -24.58 -10.03
CA ALA A 887 19.56 -23.57 -11.04
C ALA A 887 20.73 -22.60 -11.25
N VAL A 888 21.35 -22.11 -10.18
CA VAL A 888 22.51 -21.22 -10.26
C VAL A 888 23.70 -21.95 -10.88
N THR A 889 23.97 -23.19 -10.46
CA THR A 889 25.02 -24.04 -11.05
C THR A 889 24.77 -24.27 -12.54
N ALA A 890 23.52 -24.51 -12.95
CA ALA A 890 23.15 -24.63 -14.35
C ALA A 890 23.39 -23.33 -15.14
N VAL A 891 23.13 -22.16 -14.56
CA VAL A 891 23.39 -20.86 -15.22
C VAL A 891 24.89 -20.59 -15.36
N LEU A 892 25.70 -20.89 -14.35
CA LEU A 892 27.16 -20.70 -14.39
C LEU A 892 27.88 -21.72 -15.28
N SER A 893 27.32 -22.92 -15.42
CA SER A 893 27.92 -24.00 -16.20
C SER A 893 27.54 -23.91 -17.69
N THR A 894 28.38 -24.51 -18.55
CA THR A 894 27.97 -24.85 -19.92
C THR A 894 27.40 -26.25 -19.90
N LEU A 895 26.12 -26.40 -20.21
CA LEU A 895 25.47 -27.70 -20.34
C LEU A 895 25.70 -28.29 -21.75
N PRO A 896 25.55 -29.61 -21.94
CA PRO A 896 25.70 -30.24 -23.26
C PRO A 896 24.83 -29.57 -24.34
N PRO A 897 25.25 -29.55 -25.61
CA PRO A 897 26.12 -30.54 -26.27
C PRO A 897 27.62 -30.22 -26.34
N LEU A 898 28.09 -29.11 -25.75
CA LEU A 898 29.45 -28.60 -26.01
C LEU A 898 30.54 -29.15 -25.04
N ALA A 899 30.19 -29.44 -23.78
CA ALA A 899 30.88 -30.28 -22.77
C ALA A 899 30.31 -29.89 -21.39
N LEU A 900 29.99 -30.85 -20.50
CA LEU A 900 29.60 -30.53 -19.12
C LEU A 900 30.84 -30.03 -18.36
N VAL A 901 30.98 -28.71 -18.23
CA VAL A 901 32.00 -28.08 -17.38
C VAL A 901 31.28 -27.48 -16.17
N VAL A 902 31.26 -28.24 -15.08
CA VAL A 902 30.69 -27.79 -13.80
C VAL A 902 31.63 -26.77 -13.17
N GLN A 903 31.14 -25.56 -12.92
CA GLN A 903 31.91 -24.50 -12.28
C GLN A 903 31.59 -24.39 -10.80
N GLY A 904 31.91 -25.45 -10.04
CA GLY A 904 31.59 -25.58 -8.61
C GLY A 904 30.08 -25.57 -8.31
N PRO A 905 29.63 -26.11 -7.16
CA PRO A 905 28.33 -25.72 -6.64
C PRO A 905 28.42 -24.24 -6.23
N ALA A 906 27.57 -23.42 -6.82
CA ALA A 906 27.36 -22.05 -6.35
C ALA A 906 25.93 -21.99 -5.83
N GLY A 907 25.83 -21.56 -4.57
CA GLY A 907 24.62 -21.74 -3.81
C GLY A 907 24.49 -20.72 -2.71
N ASP A 908 23.33 -20.71 -2.07
CA ASP A 908 22.99 -19.72 -1.05
C ASP A 908 23.47 -20.10 0.37
N GLY A 909 23.98 -21.33 0.52
CA GLY A 909 24.51 -21.87 1.76
C GLY A 909 23.50 -22.65 2.61
N VAL A 910 22.24 -22.76 2.16
CA VAL A 910 21.20 -23.57 2.80
C VAL A 910 21.04 -24.87 2.02
N ASN A 911 21.59 -25.97 2.54
CA ASN A 911 21.72 -27.21 1.76
C ASN A 911 20.65 -28.28 2.09
N GLN A 912 19.73 -27.96 2.99
CA GLN A 912 18.68 -28.87 3.44
C GLN A 912 17.52 -28.09 4.06
N ASN A 913 16.35 -28.73 4.06
CA ASN A 913 15.17 -28.28 4.78
C ASN A 913 15.38 -28.33 6.31
N ASP A 914 14.60 -27.54 7.05
CA ASP A 914 14.61 -27.58 8.50
C ASP A 914 13.96 -28.83 9.09
N MET A 915 13.00 -29.39 8.37
CA MET A 915 12.35 -30.66 8.67
C MET A 915 12.81 -31.78 7.74
N VAL A 916 13.03 -32.96 8.32
CA VAL A 916 13.31 -34.19 7.58
C VAL A 916 12.08 -34.59 6.74
N TYR A 917 12.26 -34.84 5.45
CA TYR A 917 11.18 -35.30 4.56
C TYR A 917 10.72 -36.73 4.86
N ASN A 918 9.48 -37.04 4.46
CA ASN A 918 8.99 -38.41 4.43
C ASN A 918 9.53 -39.12 3.16
N LYS A 919 9.97 -40.37 3.29
CA LYS A 919 10.29 -41.23 2.13
C LYS A 919 9.09 -42.02 1.61
N VAL A 920 7.94 -41.80 2.23
CA VAL A 920 6.66 -42.40 1.88
C VAL A 920 5.63 -41.32 1.62
N PHE A 921 4.59 -41.64 0.86
CA PHE A 921 3.53 -40.71 0.53
C PHE A 921 2.89 -40.08 1.80
N PRO A 922 2.74 -38.74 1.87
CA PRO A 922 2.80 -37.79 0.75
C PRO A 922 4.15 -37.06 0.57
N TYR A 923 5.23 -37.62 1.09
CA TYR A 923 6.64 -37.21 0.97
C TYR A 923 7.05 -35.89 1.65
N GLU A 924 6.18 -34.88 1.66
CA GLU A 924 6.45 -33.64 2.40
C GLU A 924 6.38 -33.86 3.93
N SER A 925 7.17 -33.11 4.67
CA SER A 925 7.33 -33.21 6.13
C SER A 925 6.06 -32.87 6.90
N THR A 926 5.98 -33.38 8.14
CA THR A 926 4.89 -33.06 9.07
C THR A 926 4.81 -31.54 9.31
N PRO A 927 3.61 -30.93 9.31
CA PRO A 927 3.48 -29.49 9.52
C PRO A 927 4.03 -29.05 10.89
N GLN A 928 4.62 -27.86 10.93
CA GLN A 928 5.20 -27.18 12.09
C GLN A 928 4.17 -26.94 13.21
N ASN A 929 4.63 -26.96 14.47
CA ASN A 929 3.75 -26.86 15.65
C ASN A 929 3.29 -25.42 15.96
N GLY A 930 1.99 -25.14 15.82
CA GLY A 930 1.44 -23.81 16.14
C GLY A 930 1.58 -23.30 17.58
N ARG A 931 1.97 -24.12 18.56
CA ARG A 931 2.10 -23.72 19.97
C ARG A 931 3.52 -23.31 20.36
N ASN A 932 4.50 -24.15 20.03
CA ASN A 932 5.89 -24.01 20.50
C ASN A 932 6.90 -23.92 19.33
N HIS A 933 6.44 -23.70 18.09
CA HIS A 933 7.37 -23.41 16.98
C HIS A 933 8.18 -22.13 17.24
N ARG A 934 9.33 -22.08 16.59
CA ARG A 934 10.21 -20.91 16.50
C ARG A 934 10.72 -20.86 15.07
N HIS A 935 10.79 -19.68 14.48
CA HIS A 935 11.55 -19.50 13.24
C HIS A 935 13.05 -19.63 13.55
N HIS A 936 13.85 -20.01 12.55
CA HIS A 936 15.30 -20.12 12.71
C HIS A 936 15.92 -18.82 13.25
N GLY A 937 16.62 -18.91 14.39
CA GLY A 937 17.38 -17.80 14.97
C GLY A 937 17.18 -17.58 16.47
N ASP A 938 16.15 -18.15 17.08
CA ASP A 938 15.90 -18.02 18.53
C ASP A 938 16.55 -19.16 19.32
N VAL A 939 17.88 -19.06 19.48
CA VAL A 939 18.70 -19.42 20.68
C VAL A 939 20.15 -19.75 20.25
N ALA A 940 20.98 -18.71 20.27
CA ALA A 940 22.31 -18.76 20.89
C ALA A 940 22.49 -17.41 21.60
N ASP A 941 23.01 -17.41 22.83
CA ASP A 941 23.32 -16.22 23.68
C ASP A 941 22.26 -15.66 24.66
N MET A 942 21.36 -16.48 25.22
CA MET A 942 20.68 -16.10 26.49
C MET A 942 20.68 -17.21 27.56
N GLN A 943 21.78 -17.94 27.67
CA GLN A 943 22.07 -18.74 28.88
C GLN A 943 23.42 -18.42 29.55
N ASP A 944 24.16 -17.41 29.08
CA ASP A 944 25.39 -16.92 29.73
C ASP A 944 25.37 -15.37 29.94
N LEU A 945 24.32 -14.85 30.58
CA LEU A 945 24.32 -13.53 31.25
C LEU A 945 23.58 -13.56 32.59
#